data_AF-A0A0W1CAH5-F1
#
_entry.id   AF-A0A0W1CAH5-F1
#
_cell.length_a   1.000
_cell.length_b   1.000
_cell.length_c   1.000
_cell.angle_alpha   90.00
_cell.angle_beta   90.00
_cell.angle_gamma   90.00
#
_symmetry.space_group_name_H-M   'P 1'
#
loop_
_entity.id
_entity.type
_entity.pdbx_description
1 polymer ?
#
loop_
_entity_poly.entity_id
_entity_poly.type
_entity_poly.pdbx_seq_one_letter_code
_entity_poly.pdbx_strand_id
1 'polypeptide(L)'
;MDHPDDSADLPEAMGAILPSEFMRQLRPDEFSDSGSEPAFILEAYELEQRLEYVTARNETHDFEIFCRKLCERIICPNLKLATGPEGGGDSKADSETFAVADEIATLHYVGEANSGSERWAFAFSAKKQWQQKARSDIEGIAGTGRPYAKVFVVTSRYGRSKDIAKIQDELSEKFGFRVEILDRSWIIDRILNKGHQDLAVDYLGVGKRNEKARVGPADYARLQQLEDLEKAIQDPAAYEGVEAQRATDALLAATLSKELERPRFETDGRLDRAIRLADQSGSLSQRIEARYQRLWTGFYWFDDFDLLEREFDAFAELALGSPAARHAERVANLLQCLISAVAQGYRPAEVVRLDERRGPLVDRLEFFAGEKDRPNNALEARTTLLMLDVTTTAFDRSEDRAPLWQEAGSILEAAAGLAEYDADRLSQLVDGVGPLGAKDPAYGELVDQLAEFMGKRVGEGESGRILLRRASRLDASADRLERIRLLGRATHQLTKREYAEELIEASYMLAVAYQGIGMLWAARAAALFAVATIIADSEHDTHPSVTLVPAFMLLTWIDIELRLLPETLDAIRMINGCRKMLPLDDESKARVDDRLKQMDGVLASQFLNSSAEDLDAMAALPSVLEQLGLPMCCGALLYVLGYVERLGERQPEEEPEGGLEETFARVANQPAGDLRGRPLLTGSPEPHSIETRVIGMRVVVHVPGSDSSILAAQTLLAVIDTLFATTIGLRIGAFVERFDIDLVESTGATAPSVDFDQKRMRATLHWPSGSTPADHLGEDGTHSQFLLLSTLMLLATSTSDGQKISLERLFRQESLLERVSSAVASSNSRIRSMNSKASRLAEWDALSLESFPPKPDRPVIVRVPDSDPEEEKVSERYAAGDHRSVEVRSILDIPQWERAGWIGVMLGLEYDLPIIGLHFEDREAGREIFERWRERFGARDADGAIHVAILRELPGRPPSHYAVLLMPGVEPEEGALMSMPSRLKLLEPAVDTNLRFFLENYPAGGSYILVPSFVKESGELELMKDLAILKHDLSIRKVPDIDNSSLEIIGVQILEAMEARDGSPP
;
A
#
# COMPACT_ATOMS: atom_id res chain seq x y z
N MET A 1 21.76 -36.51 -72.55
CA MET A 1 22.65 -37.18 -71.59
C MET A 1 22.17 -36.73 -70.24
N ASP A 2 21.74 -37.74 -69.48
CA ASP A 2 20.97 -37.64 -68.26
C ASP A 2 21.71 -36.88 -67.17
N HIS A 3 21.02 -35.92 -66.54
CA HIS A 3 21.37 -35.42 -65.22
C HIS A 3 20.38 -36.05 -64.23
N PRO A 4 20.87 -36.65 -63.13
CA PRO A 4 20.03 -37.39 -62.21
C PRO A 4 19.19 -36.45 -61.36
N ASP A 5 18.01 -36.97 -61.03
CA ASP A 5 16.99 -36.44 -60.16
C ASP A 5 17.46 -36.56 -58.70
N ASP A 6 17.97 -35.47 -58.11
CA ASP A 6 18.17 -35.33 -56.67
C ASP A 6 17.01 -34.51 -56.09
N SER A 7 15.80 -35.09 -56.19
CA SER A 7 14.62 -34.69 -55.42
C SER A 7 14.37 -35.70 -54.29
N ALA A 8 15.38 -35.95 -53.45
CA ALA A 8 15.21 -36.71 -52.21
C ALA A 8 16.40 -36.46 -51.29
N ASP A 9 16.34 -35.39 -50.51
CA ASP A 9 17.05 -35.28 -49.22
C ASP A 9 16.36 -34.17 -48.40
N LEU A 10 15.11 -34.46 -47.99
CA LEU A 10 14.55 -33.88 -46.76
C LEU A 10 15.38 -34.45 -45.61
N PRO A 11 15.77 -33.66 -44.59
CA PRO A 11 16.27 -34.23 -43.35
C PRO A 11 15.12 -35.00 -42.70
N GLU A 12 15.07 -36.31 -42.90
CA GLU A 12 14.28 -37.21 -42.07
C GLU A 12 14.83 -37.20 -40.63
N ALA A 13 13.92 -37.05 -39.68
CA ALA A 13 14.03 -37.40 -38.26
C ALA A 13 14.96 -36.55 -37.36
N MET A 14 14.52 -35.33 -37.02
CA MET A 14 14.46 -34.98 -35.59
C MET A 14 13.10 -35.51 -35.09
N GLY A 15 13.10 -36.52 -34.22
CA GLY A 15 11.87 -37.03 -33.63
C GLY A 15 11.10 -35.90 -32.93
N ALA A 16 9.77 -35.90 -33.05
CA ALA A 16 8.92 -34.93 -32.36
C ALA A 16 9.19 -35.01 -30.85
N ILE A 17 9.74 -33.93 -30.29
CA ILE A 17 10.07 -33.85 -28.86
C ILE A 17 8.76 -33.58 -28.11
N LEU A 18 8.40 -34.46 -27.18
CA LEU A 18 7.18 -34.28 -26.40
C LEU A 18 7.24 -32.96 -25.60
N PRO A 19 6.10 -32.26 -25.40
CA PRO A 19 6.07 -31.04 -24.59
C PRO A 19 6.79 -31.18 -23.24
N SER A 20 6.66 -32.33 -22.57
CA SER A 20 7.34 -32.62 -21.31
C SER A 20 8.86 -32.70 -21.43
N GLU A 21 9.37 -33.33 -22.48
CA GLU A 21 10.81 -33.39 -22.76
C GLU A 21 11.36 -32.02 -23.16
N PHE A 22 10.59 -31.24 -23.92
CA PHE A 22 10.96 -29.88 -24.31
C PHE A 22 11.06 -28.96 -23.08
N MET A 23 10.04 -28.97 -22.22
CA MET A 23 10.03 -28.13 -21.02
C MET A 23 11.14 -28.52 -20.04
N ARG A 24 11.43 -29.82 -19.90
CA ARG A 24 12.55 -30.29 -19.08
C ARG A 24 13.92 -29.84 -19.59
N GLN A 25 14.08 -29.68 -20.91
CA GLN A 25 15.31 -29.12 -21.48
C GLN A 25 15.40 -27.60 -21.26
N LEU A 26 14.27 -26.89 -21.33
CA LEU A 26 14.22 -25.44 -21.21
C LEU A 26 14.34 -24.95 -19.77
N ARG A 27 13.66 -25.64 -18.83
CA ARG A 27 13.57 -25.32 -17.41
C ARG A 27 13.85 -26.56 -16.56
N PRO A 28 15.08 -27.12 -16.59
CA PRO A 28 15.41 -28.32 -15.83
C PRO A 28 15.26 -28.12 -14.31
N ASP A 29 15.32 -26.88 -13.85
CA ASP A 29 15.10 -26.47 -12.46
C ASP A 29 13.65 -26.65 -11.98
N GLU A 30 12.65 -26.62 -12.87
CA GLU A 30 11.23 -26.89 -12.54
C GLU A 30 10.90 -28.40 -12.47
N PHE A 31 11.89 -29.27 -12.69
CA PHE A 31 11.74 -30.73 -12.60
C PHE A 31 12.57 -31.28 -11.44
N SER A 32 12.36 -32.56 -11.14
CA SER A 32 13.03 -33.26 -10.05
C SER A 32 14.54 -33.30 -10.28
N ASP A 33 15.33 -32.88 -9.27
CA ASP A 33 16.79 -32.97 -9.27
C ASP A 33 17.31 -34.28 -8.64
N SER A 34 16.39 -35.16 -8.20
CA SER A 34 16.70 -36.48 -7.66
C SER A 34 17.16 -37.46 -8.73
N GLY A 35 18.09 -38.36 -8.38
CA GLY A 35 18.67 -39.32 -9.33
C GLY A 35 17.66 -40.36 -9.84
N SER A 36 17.84 -40.85 -11.07
CA SER A 36 16.99 -41.85 -11.74
C SER A 36 17.03 -43.26 -11.13
N GLU A 37 17.77 -43.46 -10.04
CA GLU A 37 17.75 -44.73 -9.34
C GLU A 37 16.45 -44.87 -8.53
N PRO A 38 15.65 -45.93 -8.74
CA PRO A 38 14.35 -46.06 -8.10
C PRO A 38 14.51 -46.13 -6.59
N ALA A 39 13.67 -45.39 -5.84
CA ALA A 39 13.67 -45.35 -4.38
C ALA A 39 13.43 -46.73 -3.73
N PHE A 40 12.79 -47.64 -4.47
CA PHE A 40 12.51 -49.01 -4.04
C PHE A 40 12.93 -49.99 -5.13
N ILE A 41 13.60 -51.06 -4.73
CA ILE A 41 13.93 -52.20 -5.59
C ILE A 41 12.93 -53.30 -5.25
N LEU A 42 11.96 -53.50 -6.15
CA LEU A 42 10.91 -54.51 -6.02
C LEU A 42 10.59 -55.07 -7.40
N GLU A 43 10.90 -56.35 -7.61
CA GLU A 43 10.61 -57.05 -8.86
C GLU A 43 9.18 -57.59 -8.89
N ALA A 44 8.54 -57.56 -10.06
CA ALA A 44 7.15 -58.02 -10.21
C ALA A 44 6.96 -59.47 -9.75
N TYR A 45 7.91 -60.34 -10.08
CA TYR A 45 7.92 -61.74 -9.66
C TYR A 45 7.98 -61.90 -8.14
N GLU A 46 8.72 -61.02 -7.44
CA GLU A 46 8.85 -61.07 -5.98
C GLU A 46 7.51 -60.74 -5.30
N LEU A 47 6.83 -59.69 -5.78
CA LEU A 47 5.51 -59.30 -5.29
C LEU A 47 4.45 -60.37 -5.61
N GLU A 48 4.43 -60.88 -6.83
CA GLU A 48 3.51 -61.95 -7.25
C GLU A 48 3.66 -63.21 -6.40
N GLN A 49 4.91 -63.61 -6.14
CA GLN A 49 5.20 -64.76 -5.29
C GLN A 49 4.72 -64.51 -3.85
N ARG A 50 4.92 -63.31 -3.29
CA ARG A 50 4.42 -62.99 -1.95
C ARG A 50 2.89 -63.10 -1.90
N LEU A 51 2.18 -62.51 -2.86
CA LEU A 51 0.71 -62.52 -2.92
C LEU A 51 0.12 -63.93 -3.14
N GLU A 52 0.85 -64.83 -3.81
CA GLU A 52 0.44 -66.23 -4.01
C GLU A 52 0.48 -67.06 -2.72
N TYR A 53 1.49 -66.83 -1.87
CA TYR A 53 1.78 -67.65 -0.70
C TYR A 53 1.36 -67.05 0.65
N VAL A 54 0.68 -65.90 0.69
CA VAL A 54 0.16 -65.25 1.91
C VAL A 54 -0.43 -66.25 2.92
N THR A 55 -1.39 -67.07 2.49
CA THR A 55 -2.05 -68.07 3.37
C THR A 55 -1.11 -69.19 3.79
N ALA A 56 -0.19 -69.61 2.92
CA ALA A 56 0.77 -70.68 3.22
C ALA A 56 1.86 -70.24 4.21
N ARG A 57 2.11 -68.92 4.28
CA ARG A 57 3.09 -68.29 5.17
C ARG A 57 2.50 -67.76 6.47
N ASN A 58 1.19 -67.92 6.67
CA ASN A 58 0.44 -67.37 7.81
C ASN A 58 0.50 -65.81 7.90
N GLU A 59 0.68 -65.13 6.78
CA GLU A 59 0.83 -63.65 6.67
C GLU A 59 -0.53 -62.98 6.33
N THR A 60 -1.65 -63.60 6.71
CA THR A 60 -2.99 -63.11 6.29
C THR A 60 -3.32 -61.76 6.94
N HIS A 61 -2.88 -61.55 8.19
CA HIS A 61 -3.03 -60.28 8.89
C HIS A 61 -2.20 -59.16 8.25
N ASP A 62 -0.95 -59.43 7.88
CA ASP A 62 -0.08 -58.46 7.19
C ASP A 62 -0.68 -58.07 5.83
N PHE A 63 -1.28 -59.02 5.11
CA PHE A 63 -2.01 -58.76 3.87
C PHE A 63 -3.26 -57.91 4.08
N GLU A 64 -4.02 -58.10 5.16
CA GLU A 64 -5.16 -57.25 5.52
C GLU A 64 -4.71 -55.81 5.84
N ILE A 65 -3.63 -55.64 6.61
CA ILE A 65 -3.05 -54.31 6.90
C ILE A 65 -2.58 -53.64 5.61
N PHE A 66 -1.88 -54.37 4.75
CA PHE A 66 -1.42 -53.89 3.45
C PHE A 66 -2.60 -53.48 2.55
N CYS A 67 -3.63 -54.32 2.41
CA CYS A 67 -4.81 -53.98 1.61
C CYS A 67 -5.55 -52.77 2.18
N ARG A 68 -5.65 -52.65 3.51
CA ARG A 68 -6.23 -51.46 4.14
C ARG A 68 -5.41 -50.21 3.81
N LYS A 69 -4.09 -50.24 3.99
CA LYS A 69 -3.20 -49.10 3.69
C LYS A 69 -3.21 -48.72 2.22
N LEU A 70 -3.30 -49.72 1.34
CA LEU A 70 -3.47 -49.52 -0.10
C LEU A 70 -4.83 -48.89 -0.44
N CYS A 71 -5.91 -49.32 0.23
CA CYS A 71 -7.23 -48.69 0.07
C CYS A 71 -7.30 -47.29 0.70
N GLU A 72 -6.64 -47.05 1.84
CA GLU A 72 -6.50 -45.72 2.47
C GLU A 72 -5.85 -44.73 1.50
N ARG A 73 -4.82 -45.18 0.77
CA ARG A 73 -4.05 -44.35 -0.16
C ARG A 73 -4.65 -44.24 -1.56
N ILE A 74 -5.61 -45.08 -1.96
CA ILE A 74 -6.11 -45.10 -3.36
C ILE A 74 -7.62 -44.89 -3.44
N ILE A 75 -8.37 -45.42 -2.48
CA ILE A 75 -9.83 -45.49 -2.55
C ILE A 75 -10.47 -44.45 -1.62
N CYS A 76 -10.08 -44.43 -0.33
CA CYS A 76 -10.60 -43.45 0.62
C CYS A 76 -9.74 -43.37 1.89
N PRO A 77 -9.32 -42.17 2.35
CA PRO A 77 -8.42 -42.02 3.50
C PRO A 77 -9.09 -42.30 4.86
N ASN A 78 -10.42 -42.36 4.93
CA ASN A 78 -11.23 -42.48 6.16
C ASN A 78 -11.63 -43.93 6.51
N LEU A 79 -10.69 -44.88 6.52
CA LEU A 79 -10.94 -46.28 6.92
C LEU A 79 -10.76 -46.49 8.42
N LYS A 80 -11.68 -47.22 9.06
CA LYS A 80 -11.55 -47.58 10.49
C LYS A 80 -10.44 -48.60 10.72
N LEU A 81 -9.64 -48.38 11.77
CA LEU A 81 -8.76 -49.39 12.36
C LEU A 81 -9.60 -50.50 12.99
N ALA A 82 -9.31 -51.75 12.65
CA ALA A 82 -9.83 -52.89 13.38
C ALA A 82 -9.08 -53.00 14.72
N THR A 83 -9.58 -52.36 15.77
CA THR A 83 -9.04 -52.50 17.13
C THR A 83 -10.08 -53.12 18.06
N GLY A 84 -9.89 -54.41 18.35
CA GLY A 84 -10.55 -55.14 19.43
C GLY A 84 -9.95 -56.56 19.55
N PRO A 85 -9.82 -57.14 20.76
CA PRO A 85 -9.33 -58.51 20.92
C PRO A 85 -10.27 -59.47 20.19
N GLU A 86 -9.72 -60.48 19.50
CA GLU A 86 -10.46 -61.52 18.79
C GLU A 86 -11.42 -62.25 19.74
N GLY A 87 -12.64 -61.74 19.88
CA GLY A 87 -13.60 -62.25 20.85
C GLY A 87 -14.72 -61.26 21.18
N GLY A 88 -15.64 -61.06 20.24
CA GLY A 88 -16.97 -60.50 20.50
C GLY A 88 -17.16 -59.04 20.08
N GLY A 89 -17.62 -58.83 18.85
CA GLY A 89 -18.10 -57.53 18.37
C GLY A 89 -18.66 -57.63 16.95
N ASP A 90 -19.82 -57.01 16.71
CA ASP A 90 -20.73 -57.16 15.57
C ASP A 90 -20.24 -56.51 14.24
N SER A 91 -18.94 -56.61 13.93
CA SER A 91 -18.37 -56.13 12.66
C SER A 91 -18.04 -57.30 11.74
N LYS A 92 -18.93 -57.61 10.79
CA LYS A 92 -18.71 -58.64 9.75
C LYS A 92 -17.99 -58.10 8.50
N ALA A 93 -17.48 -56.88 8.54
CA ALA A 93 -16.62 -56.26 7.54
C ALA A 93 -15.18 -56.16 8.08
N ASP A 94 -14.17 -56.34 7.23
CA ASP A 94 -12.75 -56.27 7.64
C ASP A 94 -12.30 -54.81 7.87
N SER A 95 -12.91 -53.86 7.16
CA SER A 95 -12.89 -52.43 7.49
C SER A 95 -14.16 -51.75 6.94
N GLU A 96 -14.47 -50.54 7.40
CA GLU A 96 -15.54 -49.70 6.85
C GLU A 96 -15.14 -48.22 6.91
N THR A 97 -15.70 -47.39 6.04
CA THR A 97 -15.52 -45.94 6.15
C THR A 97 -16.17 -45.43 7.44
N PHE A 98 -15.59 -44.37 8.01
CA PHE A 98 -16.26 -43.55 9.00
C PHE A 98 -16.68 -42.21 8.38
N ALA A 99 -17.86 -41.73 8.75
CA ALA A 99 -18.32 -40.43 8.27
C ALA A 99 -17.32 -39.34 8.72
N VAL A 100 -16.86 -38.54 7.76
CA VAL A 100 -16.06 -37.33 8.00
C VAL A 100 -16.91 -36.15 7.57
N ALA A 101 -16.77 -35.04 8.30
CA ALA A 101 -17.49 -33.81 7.96
C ALA A 101 -17.21 -33.40 6.50
N ASP A 102 -18.20 -32.80 5.83
CA ASP A 102 -18.06 -32.34 4.44
C ASP A 102 -16.87 -31.40 4.26
N GLU A 103 -16.58 -30.59 5.28
CA GLU A 103 -15.39 -29.74 5.35
C GLU A 103 -14.10 -30.54 5.22
N ILE A 104 -13.97 -31.68 5.91
CA ILE A 104 -12.79 -32.57 5.86
C ILE A 104 -12.74 -33.32 4.52
N ALA A 105 -13.90 -33.75 4.01
CA ALA A 105 -14.00 -34.43 2.72
C ALA A 105 -13.50 -33.55 1.56
N THR A 106 -13.71 -32.24 1.66
CA THR A 106 -13.28 -31.26 0.64
C THR A 106 -11.75 -31.12 0.58
N LEU A 107 -11.03 -31.40 1.68
CA LEU A 107 -9.57 -31.28 1.82
C LEU A 107 -8.80 -32.47 1.28
N HIS A 108 -9.48 -33.60 1.13
CA HIS A 108 -8.89 -34.79 0.55
C HIS A 108 -8.75 -34.60 -0.96
N TYR A 109 -7.56 -34.93 -1.46
CA TYR A 109 -7.25 -34.93 -2.89
C TYR A 109 -7.12 -36.35 -3.46
N VAL A 110 -7.20 -37.37 -2.60
CA VAL A 110 -7.07 -38.79 -2.90
C VAL A 110 -8.36 -39.52 -2.52
N GLY A 111 -8.91 -40.30 -3.45
CA GLY A 111 -10.08 -41.16 -3.23
C GLY A 111 -11.29 -40.79 -4.09
N GLU A 112 -12.29 -41.67 -4.13
CA GLU A 112 -13.54 -41.43 -4.87
C GLU A 112 -14.39 -40.32 -4.20
N ALA A 113 -14.98 -39.46 -5.02
CA ALA A 113 -15.93 -38.44 -4.57
C ALA A 113 -17.06 -39.10 -3.76
N ASN A 114 -17.42 -38.49 -2.61
CA ASN A 114 -18.43 -38.93 -1.63
C ASN A 114 -18.00 -39.97 -0.57
N SER A 115 -16.71 -40.33 -0.48
CA SER A 115 -16.23 -41.22 0.60
C SER A 115 -16.48 -40.72 2.03
N GLY A 116 -16.72 -39.41 2.22
CA GLY A 116 -17.07 -38.80 3.50
C GLY A 116 -18.56 -38.81 3.85
N SER A 117 -19.46 -38.85 2.86
CA SER A 117 -20.92 -38.80 3.03
C SER A 117 -21.61 -40.17 2.87
N GLU A 118 -20.99 -41.11 2.14
CA GLU A 118 -21.47 -42.49 1.97
C GLU A 118 -20.77 -43.47 2.93
N ARG A 119 -21.50 -44.51 3.37
CA ARG A 119 -20.92 -45.61 4.16
C ARG A 119 -20.47 -46.73 3.21
N TRP A 120 -19.19 -47.08 3.22
CA TRP A 120 -18.62 -48.17 2.41
C TRP A 120 -18.03 -49.26 3.31
N ALA A 121 -18.06 -50.51 2.83
CA ALA A 121 -17.47 -51.66 3.52
C ALA A 121 -16.34 -52.28 2.70
N PHE A 122 -15.35 -52.86 3.38
CA PHE A 122 -14.20 -53.50 2.78
C PHE A 122 -14.05 -54.93 3.30
N ALA A 123 -13.79 -55.86 2.39
CA ALA A 123 -13.43 -57.24 2.69
C ALA A 123 -12.12 -57.60 2.00
N PHE A 124 -11.22 -58.27 2.71
CA PHE A 124 -9.89 -58.63 2.23
C PHE A 124 -9.71 -60.14 2.29
N SER A 125 -9.23 -60.76 1.21
CA SER A 125 -9.10 -62.22 1.14
C SER A 125 -7.84 -62.69 0.42
N ALA A 126 -7.04 -63.52 1.11
CA ALA A 126 -5.94 -64.27 0.51
C ALA A 126 -6.31 -65.71 0.07
N LYS A 127 -7.55 -66.17 0.36
CA LYS A 127 -7.98 -67.57 0.15
C LYS A 127 -7.97 -67.97 -1.32
N LYS A 128 -7.57 -69.22 -1.62
CA LYS A 128 -7.61 -69.77 -3.00
C LYS A 128 -9.01 -69.76 -3.61
N GLN A 129 -10.03 -70.09 -2.82
CA GLN A 129 -11.45 -70.04 -3.23
C GLN A 129 -12.04 -68.63 -2.99
N TRP A 130 -11.41 -67.60 -3.57
CA TRP A 130 -11.76 -66.20 -3.32
C TRP A 130 -13.22 -65.88 -3.69
N GLN A 131 -13.78 -66.52 -4.73
CA GLN A 131 -15.17 -66.30 -5.17
C GLN A 131 -16.20 -66.74 -4.13
N GLN A 132 -15.94 -67.82 -3.40
CA GLN A 132 -16.83 -68.30 -2.33
C GLN A 132 -16.70 -67.42 -1.08
N LYS A 133 -15.47 -66.99 -0.77
CA LYS A 133 -15.19 -66.06 0.34
C LYS A 133 -15.83 -64.69 0.09
N ALA A 134 -15.69 -64.12 -1.10
CA ALA A 134 -16.32 -62.86 -1.49
C ALA A 134 -17.85 -62.90 -1.32
N ARG A 135 -18.51 -63.97 -1.77
CA ARG A 135 -19.96 -64.16 -1.57
C ARG A 135 -20.33 -64.24 -0.08
N SER A 136 -19.58 -65.02 0.70
CA SER A 136 -19.80 -65.18 2.14
C SER A 136 -19.60 -63.87 2.90
N ASP A 137 -18.59 -63.07 2.52
CA ASP A 137 -18.28 -61.81 3.18
C ASP A 137 -19.32 -60.75 2.85
N ILE A 138 -19.74 -60.66 1.58
CA ILE A 138 -20.81 -59.76 1.16
C ILE A 138 -22.14 -60.14 1.81
N GLU A 139 -22.47 -61.42 1.92
CA GLU A 139 -23.63 -61.89 2.70
C GLU A 139 -23.52 -61.53 4.19
N GLY A 140 -22.31 -61.63 4.76
CA GLY A 140 -22.02 -61.20 6.12
C GLY A 140 -22.23 -59.69 6.32
N ILE A 141 -21.71 -58.88 5.39
CA ILE A 141 -21.81 -57.41 5.38
C ILE A 141 -23.27 -56.98 5.21
N ALA A 142 -23.99 -57.55 4.25
CA ALA A 142 -25.42 -57.29 4.07
C ALA A 142 -26.24 -57.66 5.31
N GLY A 143 -25.87 -58.77 5.97
CA GLY A 143 -26.49 -59.23 7.22
C GLY A 143 -26.29 -58.31 8.43
N THR A 144 -25.43 -57.29 8.35
CA THR A 144 -25.27 -56.28 9.41
C THR A 144 -26.40 -55.24 9.44
N GLY A 145 -27.21 -55.14 8.38
CA GLY A 145 -28.32 -54.18 8.27
C GLY A 145 -27.90 -52.71 8.19
N ARG A 146 -26.62 -52.42 7.95
CA ARG A 146 -26.08 -51.06 7.80
C ARG A 146 -26.32 -50.53 6.38
N PRO A 147 -26.57 -49.22 6.20
CA PRO A 147 -26.89 -48.63 4.90
C PRO A 147 -25.62 -48.40 4.06
N TYR A 148 -24.97 -49.48 3.62
CA TYR A 148 -23.80 -49.37 2.75
C TYR A 148 -24.21 -48.97 1.32
N ALA A 149 -23.50 -48.02 0.73
CA ALA A 149 -23.68 -47.63 -0.67
C ALA A 149 -22.79 -48.46 -1.62
N LYS A 150 -21.57 -48.77 -1.17
CA LYS A 150 -20.57 -49.57 -1.90
C LYS A 150 -19.86 -50.57 -0.99
N VAL A 151 -19.46 -51.71 -1.56
CA VAL A 151 -18.65 -52.74 -0.88
C VAL A 151 -17.49 -53.16 -1.78
N PHE A 152 -16.26 -53.00 -1.28
CA PHE A 152 -15.04 -53.39 -1.96
C PHE A 152 -14.53 -54.74 -1.47
N VAL A 153 -14.14 -55.62 -2.38
CA VAL A 153 -13.49 -56.89 -2.07
C VAL A 153 -12.11 -56.93 -2.69
N VAL A 154 -11.05 -56.90 -1.89
CA VAL A 154 -9.67 -57.00 -2.37
C VAL A 154 -9.17 -58.43 -2.19
N THR A 155 -8.65 -59.04 -3.24
CA THR A 155 -8.17 -60.42 -3.21
C THR A 155 -6.73 -60.55 -3.68
N SER A 156 -5.96 -61.39 -2.99
CA SER A 156 -4.59 -61.72 -3.40
C SER A 156 -4.54 -62.64 -4.62
N ARG A 157 -5.67 -63.01 -5.25
CA ARG A 157 -5.76 -63.98 -6.35
C ARG A 157 -6.12 -63.30 -7.68
N TYR A 158 -5.68 -63.88 -8.80
CA TYR A 158 -6.15 -63.46 -10.12
C TYR A 158 -7.63 -63.83 -10.32
N GLY A 159 -8.39 -62.94 -10.92
CA GLY A 159 -9.75 -63.20 -11.39
C GLY A 159 -9.87 -62.99 -12.89
N ARG A 160 -10.61 -63.85 -13.60
CA ARG A 160 -10.94 -63.58 -15.00
C ARG A 160 -11.94 -62.43 -15.03
N SER A 161 -11.74 -61.43 -15.87
CA SER A 161 -12.59 -60.22 -15.94
C SER A 161 -14.09 -60.55 -16.08
N LYS A 162 -14.42 -61.59 -16.86
CA LYS A 162 -15.80 -62.07 -17.01
C LYS A 162 -16.41 -62.61 -15.72
N ASP A 163 -15.64 -63.32 -14.91
CA ASP A 163 -16.10 -63.91 -13.65
C ASP A 163 -16.23 -62.82 -12.57
N ILE A 164 -15.32 -61.85 -12.56
CA ILE A 164 -15.38 -60.67 -11.68
C ILE A 164 -16.65 -59.85 -11.95
N ALA A 165 -16.87 -59.43 -13.21
CA ALA A 165 -18.03 -58.64 -13.59
C ALA A 165 -19.34 -59.36 -13.25
N LYS A 166 -19.43 -60.66 -13.57
CA LYS A 166 -20.60 -61.47 -13.25
C LYS A 166 -20.90 -61.51 -11.74
N ILE A 167 -19.88 -61.66 -10.89
CA ILE A 167 -20.06 -61.71 -9.43
C ILE A 167 -20.42 -60.33 -8.89
N GLN A 168 -19.82 -59.26 -9.42
CA GLN A 168 -20.16 -57.89 -9.05
C GLN A 168 -21.63 -57.59 -9.36
N ASP A 169 -22.10 -57.89 -10.57
CA ASP A 169 -23.48 -57.66 -10.98
C ASP A 169 -24.45 -58.51 -10.16
N GLU A 170 -24.17 -59.82 -10.02
CA GLU A 170 -24.96 -60.79 -9.24
C GLU A 170 -25.16 -60.30 -7.79
N LEU A 171 -24.10 -59.84 -7.13
CA LEU A 171 -24.14 -59.43 -5.73
C LEU A 171 -24.70 -58.01 -5.56
N SER A 172 -24.43 -57.11 -6.51
CA SER A 172 -24.97 -55.75 -6.48
C SER A 172 -26.50 -55.76 -6.65
N GLU A 173 -27.01 -56.54 -7.62
CA GLU A 173 -28.46 -56.70 -7.81
C GLU A 173 -29.13 -57.38 -6.61
N LYS A 174 -28.48 -58.39 -6.02
CA LYS A 174 -29.06 -59.17 -4.91
C LYS A 174 -29.17 -58.37 -3.61
N PHE A 175 -28.23 -57.47 -3.31
CA PHE A 175 -28.15 -56.78 -2.00
C PHE A 175 -28.38 -55.27 -2.06
N GLY A 176 -28.51 -54.68 -3.25
CA GLY A 176 -28.93 -53.28 -3.43
C GLY A 176 -27.84 -52.23 -3.19
N PHE A 177 -26.58 -52.65 -3.04
CA PHE A 177 -25.40 -51.78 -2.98
C PHE A 177 -24.39 -52.18 -4.06
N ARG A 178 -23.54 -51.26 -4.52
CA ARG A 178 -22.58 -51.56 -5.59
C ARG A 178 -21.40 -52.36 -5.03
N VAL A 179 -21.09 -53.50 -5.65
CA VAL A 179 -19.95 -54.35 -5.31
C VAL A 179 -18.81 -54.15 -6.31
N GLU A 180 -17.60 -53.97 -5.80
CA GLU A 180 -16.39 -53.81 -6.62
C GLU A 180 -15.28 -54.76 -6.15
N ILE A 181 -14.75 -55.58 -7.06
CA ILE A 181 -13.77 -56.62 -6.74
C ILE A 181 -12.43 -56.25 -7.37
N LEU A 182 -11.43 -56.10 -6.50
CA LEU A 182 -10.07 -55.71 -6.85
C LEU A 182 -9.15 -56.92 -6.71
N ASP A 183 -8.70 -57.45 -7.85
CA ASP A 183 -7.94 -58.69 -7.90
C ASP A 183 -6.42 -58.46 -7.81
N ARG A 184 -5.64 -59.55 -7.87
CA ARG A 184 -4.17 -59.46 -7.83
C ARG A 184 -3.61 -58.53 -8.91
N SER A 185 -4.20 -58.52 -10.10
CA SER A 185 -3.76 -57.67 -11.21
C SER A 185 -3.85 -56.19 -10.84
N TRP A 186 -4.95 -55.81 -10.17
CA TRP A 186 -5.11 -54.46 -9.65
C TRP A 186 -4.05 -54.10 -8.60
N ILE A 187 -3.77 -55.00 -7.64
CA ILE A 187 -2.74 -54.76 -6.62
C ILE A 187 -1.37 -54.54 -7.27
N ILE A 188 -0.99 -55.40 -8.23
CA ILE A 188 0.29 -55.31 -8.92
C ILE A 188 0.42 -53.99 -9.68
N ASP A 189 -0.64 -53.60 -10.42
CA ASP A 189 -0.65 -52.32 -11.14
C ASP A 189 -0.46 -51.14 -10.19
N ARG A 190 -1.18 -51.13 -9.06
CA ARG A 190 -1.05 -50.06 -8.08
C ARG A 190 0.33 -49.99 -7.45
N ILE A 191 0.90 -51.14 -7.08
CA ILE A 191 2.21 -51.16 -6.42
C ILE A 191 3.35 -50.84 -7.38
N LEU A 192 3.40 -51.48 -8.55
CA LEU A 192 4.57 -51.40 -9.44
C LEU A 192 4.45 -50.27 -10.45
N ASN A 193 3.26 -50.04 -11.02
CA ASN A 193 3.08 -49.07 -12.10
C ASN A 193 2.57 -47.70 -11.62
N LYS A 194 2.01 -47.61 -10.40
CA LYS A 194 1.45 -46.36 -9.84
C LYS A 194 2.24 -45.80 -8.66
N GLY A 195 3.45 -46.32 -8.40
CA GLY A 195 4.39 -45.68 -7.47
C GLY A 195 4.12 -45.95 -5.99
N HIS A 196 3.53 -47.10 -5.65
CA HIS A 196 3.19 -47.48 -4.27
C HIS A 196 4.07 -48.63 -3.72
N GLN A 197 5.32 -48.74 -4.20
CA GLN A 197 6.26 -49.78 -3.78
C GLN A 197 6.62 -49.66 -2.28
N ASP A 198 6.51 -48.47 -1.70
CA ASP A 198 6.65 -48.21 -0.26
C ASP A 198 5.70 -49.10 0.55
N LEU A 199 4.44 -49.22 0.14
CA LEU A 199 3.45 -50.03 0.85
C LEU A 199 3.79 -51.52 0.86
N ALA A 200 4.38 -52.02 -0.23
CA ALA A 200 4.81 -53.42 -0.29
C ALA A 200 6.05 -53.68 0.58
N VAL A 201 6.97 -52.73 0.65
CA VAL A 201 8.15 -52.84 1.54
C VAL A 201 7.75 -52.73 3.00
N ASP A 202 6.96 -51.72 3.35
CA ASP A 202 6.66 -51.37 4.74
C ASP A 202 5.61 -52.30 5.38
N TYR A 203 4.63 -52.80 4.61
CA TYR A 203 3.52 -53.60 5.15
C TYR A 203 3.50 -55.07 4.70
N LEU A 204 4.10 -55.43 3.56
CA LEU A 204 4.27 -56.84 3.15
C LEU A 204 5.70 -57.36 3.35
N GLY A 205 6.66 -56.49 3.64
CA GLY A 205 8.07 -56.86 3.77
C GLY A 205 8.65 -57.46 2.48
N VAL A 206 8.25 -56.96 1.30
CA VAL A 206 8.73 -57.40 -0.02
C VAL A 206 9.49 -56.27 -0.70
N GLY A 207 10.63 -56.58 -1.31
CA GLY A 207 11.53 -55.58 -1.87
C GLY A 207 12.41 -54.91 -0.81
N LYS A 208 13.15 -53.89 -1.23
CA LYS A 208 14.05 -53.12 -0.35
C LYS A 208 14.11 -51.66 -0.76
N ARG A 209 14.30 -50.76 0.22
CA ARG A 209 14.64 -49.35 -0.04
C ARG A 209 16.01 -49.28 -0.71
N ASN A 210 16.13 -48.45 -1.74
CA ASN A 210 17.40 -48.24 -2.42
C ASN A 210 18.20 -47.16 -1.69
N GLU A 211 19.23 -47.57 -0.94
CA GLU A 211 20.13 -46.65 -0.22
C GLU A 211 20.95 -45.73 -1.14
N LYS A 212 20.97 -46.02 -2.45
CA LYS A 212 21.64 -45.20 -3.47
C LYS A 212 20.74 -44.13 -4.11
N ALA A 213 19.43 -44.12 -3.81
CA ALA A 213 18.54 -43.06 -4.26
C ALA A 213 18.99 -41.73 -3.63
N ARG A 214 19.67 -40.91 -4.43
CA ARG A 214 20.10 -39.57 -4.03
C ARG A 214 18.94 -38.62 -4.27
N VAL A 215 18.32 -38.16 -3.19
CA VAL A 215 17.41 -37.01 -3.22
C VAL A 215 18.28 -35.77 -3.45
N GLY A 216 17.95 -35.01 -4.49
CA GLY A 216 18.64 -33.75 -4.76
C GLY A 216 18.34 -32.71 -3.67
N PRO A 217 19.23 -31.72 -3.47
CA PRO A 217 19.03 -30.70 -2.45
C PRO A 217 17.76 -29.87 -2.68
N ALA A 218 17.36 -29.62 -3.94
CA ALA A 218 16.14 -28.88 -4.23
C ALA A 218 14.89 -29.71 -3.91
N ASP A 219 14.87 -30.98 -4.32
CA ASP A 219 13.76 -31.88 -4.03
C ASP A 219 13.60 -32.16 -2.53
N TYR A 220 14.69 -32.21 -1.76
CA TYR A 220 14.61 -32.31 -0.30
C TYR A 220 13.88 -31.10 0.31
N ALA A 221 14.23 -29.89 -0.11
CA ALA A 221 13.58 -28.67 0.36
C ALA A 221 12.10 -28.60 -0.06
N ARG A 222 11.80 -28.91 -1.33
CA ARG A 222 10.43 -28.98 -1.87
C ARG A 222 9.59 -30.03 -1.15
N LEU A 223 10.17 -31.18 -0.83
CA LEU A 223 9.49 -32.24 -0.10
C LEU A 223 9.08 -31.78 1.30
N GLN A 224 10.02 -31.18 2.03
CA GLN A 224 9.75 -30.65 3.36
C GLN A 224 8.63 -29.60 3.30
N GLN A 225 8.72 -28.65 2.36
CA GLN A 225 7.71 -27.62 2.16
C GLN A 225 6.34 -28.20 1.80
N LEU A 226 6.30 -29.22 0.93
CA LEU A 226 5.06 -29.91 0.57
C LEU A 226 4.42 -30.63 1.76
N GLU A 227 5.22 -31.32 2.59
CA GLU A 227 4.73 -32.00 3.79
C GLU A 227 4.16 -31.01 4.81
N ASP A 228 4.83 -29.88 5.02
CA ASP A 228 4.38 -28.82 5.93
C ASP A 228 3.06 -28.20 5.44
N LEU A 229 2.95 -27.91 4.13
CA LEU A 229 1.72 -27.40 3.52
C LEU A 229 0.56 -28.41 3.60
N GLU A 230 0.78 -29.68 3.28
CA GLU A 230 -0.27 -30.70 3.37
C GLU A 230 -0.79 -30.88 4.80
N LYS A 231 0.11 -30.79 5.79
CA LYS A 231 -0.27 -30.84 7.20
C LYS A 231 -1.12 -29.64 7.60
N ALA A 232 -0.73 -28.44 7.17
CA ALA A 232 -1.51 -27.22 7.42
C ALA A 232 -2.89 -27.31 6.76
N ILE A 233 -2.96 -27.61 5.45
CA ILE A 233 -4.21 -27.69 4.67
C ILE A 233 -5.23 -28.65 5.30
N GLN A 234 -4.77 -29.74 5.91
CA GLN A 234 -5.63 -30.72 6.58
C GLN A 234 -6.18 -30.24 7.93
N ASP A 235 -5.63 -29.20 8.54
CA ASP A 235 -6.11 -28.62 9.78
C ASP A 235 -7.19 -27.56 9.50
N PRO A 236 -8.47 -27.79 9.86
CA PRO A 236 -9.53 -26.81 9.67
C PRO A 236 -9.31 -25.52 10.47
N ALA A 237 -8.64 -25.59 11.62
CA ALA A 237 -8.38 -24.41 12.47
C ALA A 237 -7.27 -23.52 11.90
N ALA A 238 -6.37 -24.05 11.08
CA ALA A 238 -5.24 -23.31 10.52
C ALA A 238 -5.65 -22.16 9.57
N TYR A 239 -6.88 -22.20 9.04
CA TYR A 239 -7.36 -21.24 8.03
C TYR A 239 -8.61 -20.44 8.42
N GLU A 240 -9.02 -20.47 9.69
CA GLU A 240 -10.19 -19.71 10.15
C GLU A 240 -9.98 -18.21 9.94
N GLY A 241 -10.82 -17.57 9.11
CA GLY A 241 -10.73 -16.16 8.73
C GLY A 241 -9.81 -15.84 7.53
N VAL A 242 -8.98 -16.80 7.09
CA VAL A 242 -8.05 -16.69 5.95
C VAL A 242 -8.36 -17.74 4.87
N GLU A 243 -9.64 -18.00 4.59
CA GLU A 243 -10.06 -19.11 3.72
C GLU A 243 -9.53 -19.00 2.28
N ALA A 244 -9.26 -17.77 1.81
CA ALA A 244 -8.61 -17.53 0.52
C ALA A 244 -7.14 -18.00 0.50
N GLN A 245 -6.43 -17.95 1.64
CA GLN A 245 -5.05 -18.46 1.79
C GLN A 245 -4.98 -19.95 1.54
N ARG A 246 -5.98 -20.68 2.02
CA ARG A 246 -6.06 -22.12 1.84
C ARG A 246 -6.04 -22.54 0.37
N ALA A 247 -6.69 -21.75 -0.50
CA ALA A 247 -6.71 -22.02 -1.94
C ALA A 247 -5.32 -21.89 -2.57
N THR A 248 -4.55 -20.89 -2.13
CA THR A 248 -3.17 -20.67 -2.59
C THR A 248 -2.22 -21.73 -2.05
N ASP A 249 -2.27 -22.04 -0.76
CA ASP A 249 -1.41 -23.07 -0.19
C ASP A 249 -1.67 -24.41 -0.86
N ALA A 250 -2.94 -24.70 -1.20
CA ALA A 250 -3.30 -25.87 -2.00
C ALA A 250 -2.74 -25.82 -3.42
N LEU A 251 -2.72 -24.64 -4.06
CA LEU A 251 -2.11 -24.47 -5.38
C LEU A 251 -0.58 -24.62 -5.32
N LEU A 252 0.07 -24.07 -4.30
CA LEU A 252 1.51 -24.22 -4.08
C LEU A 252 1.87 -25.67 -3.80
N ALA A 253 1.08 -26.39 -3.01
CA ALA A 253 1.23 -27.82 -2.80
C ALA A 253 1.09 -28.60 -4.13
N ALA A 254 0.18 -28.18 -5.02
CA ALA A 254 0.05 -28.77 -6.35
C ALA A 254 1.26 -28.46 -7.25
N THR A 255 1.80 -27.24 -7.20
CA THR A 255 3.02 -26.83 -7.91
C THR A 255 4.24 -27.63 -7.44
N LEU A 256 4.46 -27.75 -6.13
CA LEU A 256 5.53 -28.57 -5.58
C LEU A 256 5.35 -30.05 -5.97
N SER A 257 4.11 -30.54 -6.05
CA SER A 257 3.81 -31.91 -6.49
C SER A 257 4.25 -32.17 -7.93
N LYS A 258 4.04 -31.23 -8.86
CA LYS A 258 4.54 -31.37 -10.25
C LYS A 258 6.05 -31.22 -10.35
N GLU A 259 6.65 -30.29 -9.61
CA GLU A 259 8.11 -30.07 -9.63
C GLU A 259 8.89 -31.27 -9.07
N LEU A 260 8.33 -31.93 -8.06
CA LEU A 260 8.82 -33.21 -7.52
C LEU A 260 8.51 -34.41 -8.42
N GLU A 261 7.87 -34.21 -9.57
CA GLU A 261 7.41 -35.24 -10.50
C GLU A 261 6.60 -36.36 -9.79
N ARG A 262 5.75 -35.96 -8.85
CA ARG A 262 4.86 -36.90 -8.15
C ARG A 262 3.92 -37.59 -9.14
N PRO A 263 3.45 -38.81 -8.81
CA PRO A 263 2.53 -39.54 -9.66
C PRO A 263 1.34 -38.67 -10.08
N ARG A 264 0.97 -38.75 -11.36
CA ARG A 264 -0.08 -37.92 -11.98
C ARG A 264 -1.36 -37.83 -11.16
N PHE A 265 -1.85 -38.94 -10.60
CA PHE A 265 -3.09 -38.93 -9.81
C PHE A 265 -2.98 -38.10 -8.53
N GLU A 266 -1.79 -37.97 -7.94
CA GLU A 266 -1.58 -37.12 -6.77
C GLU A 266 -1.57 -35.64 -7.17
N THR A 267 -0.84 -35.31 -8.24
CA THR A 267 -0.73 -33.93 -8.76
C THR A 267 -2.07 -33.42 -9.29
N ASP A 268 -2.76 -34.21 -10.11
CA ASP A 268 -4.11 -33.87 -10.61
C ASP A 268 -5.09 -33.69 -9.44
N GLY A 269 -5.04 -34.57 -8.44
CA GLY A 269 -5.88 -34.44 -7.25
C GLY A 269 -5.63 -33.14 -6.48
N ARG A 270 -4.36 -32.77 -6.28
CA ARG A 270 -3.98 -31.52 -5.59
C ARG A 270 -4.43 -30.27 -6.36
N LEU A 271 -4.29 -30.29 -7.69
CA LEU A 271 -4.79 -29.23 -8.57
C LEU A 271 -6.33 -29.10 -8.48
N ASP A 272 -7.05 -30.22 -8.53
CA ASP A 272 -8.50 -30.23 -8.40
C ASP A 272 -8.95 -29.71 -7.03
N ARG A 273 -8.21 -30.02 -5.95
CA ARG A 273 -8.45 -29.45 -4.62
C ARG A 273 -8.23 -27.94 -4.61
N ALA A 274 -7.14 -27.45 -5.21
CA ALA A 274 -6.85 -26.02 -5.30
C ALA A 274 -7.97 -25.27 -6.04
N ILE A 275 -8.48 -25.81 -7.15
CA ILE A 275 -9.61 -25.22 -7.88
C ILE A 275 -10.88 -25.18 -7.03
N ARG A 276 -11.22 -26.28 -6.34
CA ARG A 276 -12.40 -26.31 -5.45
C ARG A 276 -12.32 -25.25 -4.37
N LEU A 277 -11.17 -25.12 -3.72
CA LEU A 277 -10.96 -24.11 -2.67
C LEU A 277 -11.00 -22.70 -3.25
N ALA A 278 -10.38 -22.46 -4.41
CA ALA A 278 -10.44 -21.16 -5.08
C ALA A 278 -11.86 -20.76 -5.47
N ASP A 279 -12.72 -21.70 -5.89
CA ASP A 279 -14.12 -21.40 -6.22
C ASP A 279 -14.99 -21.14 -4.99
N GLN A 280 -14.63 -21.71 -3.82
CA GLN A 280 -15.37 -21.52 -2.58
C GLN A 280 -15.06 -20.18 -1.91
N SER A 281 -13.79 -19.81 -1.82
CA SER A 281 -13.32 -18.67 -1.02
C SER A 281 -12.28 -17.79 -1.71
N GLY A 282 -11.85 -18.12 -2.93
CA GLY A 282 -10.76 -17.42 -3.62
C GLY A 282 -11.21 -16.22 -4.48
N SER A 283 -10.26 -15.33 -4.75
CA SER A 283 -10.42 -14.21 -5.68
C SER A 283 -10.54 -14.66 -7.13
N LEU A 284 -11.00 -13.78 -8.02
CA LEU A 284 -11.03 -14.06 -9.47
C LEU A 284 -9.64 -14.46 -10.01
N SER A 285 -8.58 -13.78 -9.56
CA SER A 285 -7.20 -14.11 -9.95
C SER A 285 -6.79 -15.50 -9.48
N GLN A 286 -7.10 -15.89 -8.23
CA GLN A 286 -6.81 -17.24 -7.73
C GLN A 286 -7.57 -18.32 -8.51
N ARG A 287 -8.84 -18.04 -8.87
CA ARG A 287 -9.67 -18.95 -9.67
C ARG A 287 -9.12 -19.15 -11.08
N ILE A 288 -8.57 -18.10 -11.69
CA ILE A 288 -7.89 -18.14 -13.00
C ILE A 288 -6.57 -18.90 -12.86
N GLU A 289 -5.72 -18.54 -11.90
CA GLU A 289 -4.38 -19.12 -11.75
C GLU A 289 -4.43 -20.63 -11.43
N ALA A 290 -5.34 -21.08 -10.55
CA ALA A 290 -5.49 -22.49 -10.24
C ALA A 290 -5.87 -23.34 -11.48
N ARG A 291 -6.74 -22.80 -12.35
CA ARG A 291 -7.14 -23.46 -13.61
C ARG A 291 -6.03 -23.39 -14.65
N TYR A 292 -5.35 -22.25 -14.77
CA TYR A 292 -4.20 -22.10 -15.66
C TYR A 292 -3.12 -23.12 -15.32
N GLN A 293 -2.74 -23.24 -14.05
CA GLN A 293 -1.73 -24.21 -13.61
C GLN A 293 -2.14 -25.66 -13.91
N ARG A 294 -3.43 -26.01 -13.82
CA ARG A 294 -3.91 -27.35 -14.21
C ARG A 294 -3.69 -27.63 -15.69
N LEU A 295 -4.07 -26.70 -16.56
CA LEU A 295 -3.92 -26.83 -18.00
C LEU A 295 -2.45 -26.82 -18.43
N TRP A 296 -1.66 -25.93 -17.84
CA TRP A 296 -0.22 -25.83 -18.05
C TRP A 296 0.51 -27.12 -17.65
N THR A 297 0.17 -27.67 -16.48
CA THR A 297 0.74 -28.93 -15.99
C THR A 297 0.33 -30.10 -16.87
N GLY A 298 -0.94 -30.16 -17.27
CA GLY A 298 -1.43 -31.17 -18.20
C GLY A 298 -0.61 -31.22 -19.50
N PHE A 299 -0.31 -30.05 -20.07
CA PHE A 299 0.46 -29.95 -21.30
C PHE A 299 1.95 -30.28 -21.09
N TYR A 300 2.64 -29.60 -20.17
CA TYR A 300 4.11 -29.66 -20.05
C TYR A 300 4.66 -30.72 -19.09
N TRP A 301 3.85 -31.39 -18.28
CA TRP A 301 4.31 -32.51 -17.44
C TRP A 301 3.71 -33.85 -17.86
N PHE A 302 2.51 -33.85 -18.44
CA PHE A 302 1.77 -35.09 -18.75
C PHE A 302 1.44 -35.30 -20.21
N ASP A 303 1.83 -34.37 -21.10
CA ASP A 303 1.55 -34.43 -22.54
C ASP A 303 0.05 -34.65 -22.86
N ASP A 304 -0.83 -34.13 -22.00
CA ASP A 304 -2.28 -34.30 -22.08
C ASP A 304 -2.93 -33.18 -22.90
N PHE A 305 -2.87 -33.34 -24.22
CA PHE A 305 -3.50 -32.43 -25.17
C PHE A 305 -5.04 -32.42 -25.05
N ASP A 306 -5.66 -33.56 -24.72
CA ASP A 306 -7.12 -33.70 -24.65
C ASP A 306 -7.71 -32.88 -23.49
N LEU A 307 -7.00 -32.82 -22.36
CA LEU A 307 -7.36 -31.96 -21.23
C LEU A 307 -7.41 -30.48 -21.65
N LEU A 308 -6.34 -30.00 -22.30
CA LEU A 308 -6.25 -28.63 -22.76
C LEU A 308 -7.37 -28.30 -23.75
N GLU A 309 -7.58 -29.14 -24.76
CA GLU A 309 -8.63 -28.93 -25.76
C GLU A 309 -10.03 -28.88 -25.17
N ARG A 310 -10.32 -29.75 -24.19
CA ARG A 310 -11.64 -29.85 -23.54
C ARG A 310 -11.96 -28.64 -22.67
N GLU A 311 -10.97 -28.09 -21.98
CA GLU A 311 -11.18 -27.09 -20.93
C GLU A 311 -10.80 -25.65 -21.34
N PHE A 312 -10.12 -25.47 -22.48
CA PHE A 312 -9.67 -24.17 -22.97
C PHE A 312 -10.80 -23.13 -23.04
N ASP A 313 -11.94 -23.46 -23.65
CA ASP A 313 -13.00 -22.48 -23.92
C ASP A 313 -13.60 -21.93 -22.61
N ALA A 314 -13.83 -22.81 -21.63
CA ALA A 314 -14.34 -22.44 -20.31
C ALA A 314 -13.31 -21.61 -19.51
N PHE A 315 -12.02 -21.92 -19.65
CA PHE A 315 -10.95 -21.11 -19.07
C PHE A 315 -10.86 -19.72 -19.71
N ALA A 316 -10.93 -19.65 -21.04
CA ALA A 316 -10.88 -18.41 -21.80
C ALA A 316 -12.05 -17.48 -21.44
N GLU A 317 -13.27 -18.00 -21.31
CA GLU A 317 -14.44 -17.22 -20.88
C GLU A 317 -14.20 -16.56 -19.51
N LEU A 318 -13.70 -17.33 -18.53
CA LEU A 318 -13.39 -16.82 -17.19
C LEU A 318 -12.29 -15.74 -17.22
N ALA A 319 -11.19 -16.02 -17.92
CA ALA A 319 -10.01 -15.16 -17.91
C ALA A 319 -10.21 -13.87 -18.72
N LEU A 320 -10.85 -13.94 -19.89
CA LEU A 320 -11.14 -12.77 -20.74
C LEU A 320 -12.22 -11.86 -20.14
N GLY A 321 -13.10 -12.40 -19.29
CA GLY A 321 -14.06 -11.61 -18.51
C GLY A 321 -13.41 -10.72 -17.44
N SER A 322 -12.14 -10.94 -17.12
CA SER A 322 -11.39 -10.08 -16.19
C SER A 322 -11.03 -8.73 -16.83
N PRO A 323 -10.87 -7.64 -16.05
CA PRO A 323 -10.34 -6.38 -16.55
C PRO A 323 -8.80 -6.33 -16.68
N ALA A 324 -8.06 -7.40 -16.35
CA ALA A 324 -6.60 -7.38 -16.36
C ALA A 324 -6.02 -8.10 -17.59
N ALA A 325 -5.18 -7.40 -18.37
CA ALA A 325 -4.55 -7.92 -19.59
C ALA A 325 -3.71 -9.17 -19.34
N ARG A 326 -3.05 -9.28 -18.19
CA ARG A 326 -2.31 -10.47 -17.75
C ARG A 326 -3.13 -11.76 -17.69
N HIS A 327 -4.44 -11.67 -17.45
CA HIS A 327 -5.30 -12.85 -17.46
C HIS A 327 -5.59 -13.29 -18.90
N ALA A 328 -5.73 -12.32 -19.82
CA ALA A 328 -5.79 -12.62 -21.26
C ALA A 328 -4.47 -13.19 -21.77
N GLU A 329 -3.32 -12.77 -21.24
CA GLU A 329 -2.03 -13.41 -21.49
C GLU A 329 -2.04 -14.90 -21.11
N ARG A 330 -2.62 -15.30 -19.97
CA ARG A 330 -2.71 -16.73 -19.62
C ARG A 330 -3.44 -17.54 -20.71
N VAL A 331 -4.47 -16.95 -21.31
CA VAL A 331 -5.17 -17.54 -22.47
C VAL A 331 -4.26 -17.58 -23.70
N ALA A 332 -3.50 -16.52 -23.95
CA ALA A 332 -2.51 -16.47 -25.03
C ALA A 332 -1.44 -17.56 -24.89
N ASN A 333 -0.92 -17.78 -23.69
CA ASN A 333 0.08 -18.81 -23.42
C ASN A 333 -0.48 -20.22 -23.72
N LEU A 334 -1.70 -20.52 -23.26
CA LEU A 334 -2.36 -21.80 -23.58
C LEU A 334 -2.71 -21.95 -25.06
N LEU A 335 -3.05 -20.84 -25.74
CA LEU A 335 -3.28 -20.84 -27.19
C LEU A 335 -1.97 -21.16 -27.92
N GLN A 336 -0.83 -20.64 -27.48
CA GLN A 336 0.48 -20.98 -28.05
C GLN A 336 0.85 -22.46 -27.85
N CYS A 337 0.45 -23.08 -26.72
CA CYS A 337 0.58 -24.53 -26.53
C CYS A 337 -0.22 -25.30 -27.60
N LEU A 338 -1.46 -24.89 -27.87
CA LEU A 338 -2.30 -25.47 -28.92
C LEU A 338 -1.70 -25.28 -30.32
N ILE A 339 -1.18 -24.08 -30.63
CA ILE A 339 -0.50 -23.81 -31.90
C ILE A 339 0.71 -24.73 -32.08
N SER A 340 1.51 -24.87 -31.02
CA SER A 340 2.70 -25.74 -31.00
C SER A 340 2.32 -27.22 -31.16
N ALA A 341 1.22 -27.67 -30.55
CA ALA A 341 0.69 -29.03 -30.74
C ALA A 341 0.29 -29.32 -32.19
N VAL A 342 -0.29 -28.33 -32.87
CA VAL A 342 -0.62 -28.44 -34.30
C VAL A 342 0.64 -28.44 -35.16
N ALA A 343 1.58 -27.54 -34.90
CA ALA A 343 2.80 -27.40 -35.67
C ALA A 343 3.72 -28.63 -35.62
N GLN A 344 3.81 -29.29 -34.46
CA GLN A 344 4.59 -30.51 -34.26
C GLN A 344 3.83 -31.77 -34.73
N GLY A 345 2.59 -31.64 -35.23
CA GLY A 345 1.79 -32.74 -35.74
C GLY A 345 1.14 -33.61 -34.65
N TYR A 346 1.10 -33.17 -33.39
CA TYR A 346 0.42 -33.88 -32.30
C TYR A 346 -1.11 -33.82 -32.41
N ARG A 347 -1.64 -32.75 -33.02
CA ARG A 347 -3.08 -32.54 -33.26
C ARG A 347 -3.33 -31.89 -34.62
N PRO A 348 -4.42 -32.26 -35.33
CA PRO A 348 -4.81 -31.56 -36.55
C PRO A 348 -5.46 -30.20 -36.23
N ALA A 349 -5.18 -29.19 -37.05
CA ALA A 349 -5.64 -27.82 -36.85
C ALA A 349 -7.17 -27.71 -36.77
N GLU A 350 -7.90 -28.51 -37.55
CA GLU A 350 -9.36 -28.51 -37.63
C GLU A 350 -10.02 -28.96 -36.32
N VAL A 351 -9.36 -29.84 -35.56
CA VAL A 351 -9.88 -30.35 -34.28
C VAL A 351 -9.63 -29.32 -33.17
N VAL A 352 -8.49 -28.62 -33.23
CA VAL A 352 -8.08 -27.65 -32.22
C VAL A 352 -8.86 -26.32 -32.32
N ARG A 353 -9.48 -26.00 -33.47
CA ARG A 353 -10.28 -24.79 -33.71
C ARG A 353 -9.50 -23.49 -33.40
N LEU A 354 -8.25 -23.43 -33.86
CA LEU A 354 -7.33 -22.32 -33.55
C LEU A 354 -7.89 -20.95 -33.92
N ASP A 355 -8.45 -20.79 -35.13
CA ASP A 355 -8.99 -19.51 -35.59
C ASP A 355 -10.18 -19.03 -34.76
N GLU A 356 -11.10 -19.96 -34.40
CA GLU A 356 -12.25 -19.67 -33.56
C GLU A 356 -11.84 -19.23 -32.14
N ARG A 357 -10.73 -19.79 -31.63
CA ARG A 357 -10.19 -19.52 -30.29
C ARG A 357 -9.32 -18.26 -30.24
N ARG A 358 -8.65 -17.90 -31.35
CA ARG A 358 -7.78 -16.72 -31.44
C ARG A 358 -8.58 -15.42 -31.47
N GLY A 359 -9.68 -15.36 -32.23
CA GLY A 359 -10.46 -14.13 -32.44
C GLY A 359 -10.86 -13.42 -31.14
N PRO A 360 -11.60 -14.09 -30.21
CA PRO A 360 -12.03 -13.47 -28.96
C PRO A 360 -10.89 -12.96 -28.06
N LEU A 361 -9.73 -13.64 -28.09
CA LEU A 361 -8.55 -13.20 -27.35
C LEU A 361 -7.97 -11.92 -27.95
N VAL A 362 -7.82 -11.86 -29.28
CA VAL A 362 -7.30 -10.67 -29.98
C VAL A 362 -8.23 -9.48 -29.76
N ASP A 363 -9.54 -9.65 -29.96
CA ASP A 363 -10.54 -8.58 -29.73
C ASP A 363 -10.43 -8.01 -28.31
N ARG A 364 -10.21 -8.88 -27.32
CA ARG A 364 -10.07 -8.46 -25.92
C ARG A 364 -8.75 -7.74 -25.64
N LEU A 365 -7.65 -8.19 -26.22
CA LEU A 365 -6.35 -7.54 -26.08
C LEU A 365 -6.31 -6.18 -26.80
N GLU A 366 -6.92 -6.07 -27.99
CA GLU A 366 -7.06 -4.79 -28.70
C GLU A 366 -7.91 -3.78 -27.91
N PHE A 367 -8.99 -4.26 -27.26
CA PHE A 367 -9.76 -3.45 -26.34
C PHE A 367 -8.88 -2.88 -25.21
N PHE A 368 -8.09 -3.72 -24.54
CA PHE A 368 -7.19 -3.26 -23.48
C PHE A 368 -6.09 -2.31 -24.00
N ALA A 369 -5.51 -2.60 -25.17
CA ALA A 369 -4.50 -1.74 -25.79
C ALA A 369 -5.01 -0.33 -26.09
N GLY A 370 -6.33 -0.17 -26.27
CA GLY A 370 -7.00 1.13 -26.46
C GLY A 370 -7.27 1.92 -25.17
N GLU A 371 -7.13 1.33 -23.98
CA GLU A 371 -7.42 1.98 -22.69
C GLU A 371 -6.30 2.94 -22.28
N LYS A 372 -6.41 4.22 -22.67
CA LYS A 372 -5.42 5.26 -22.35
C LYS A 372 -5.26 5.50 -20.84
N ASP A 373 -6.32 5.25 -20.10
CA ASP A 373 -6.44 5.51 -18.67
C ASP A 373 -5.69 4.45 -17.82
N ARG A 374 -5.27 3.34 -18.45
CA ARG A 374 -4.56 2.21 -17.82
C ARG A 374 -3.32 1.83 -18.64
N PRO A 375 -2.31 2.72 -18.72
CA PRO A 375 -1.21 2.58 -19.68
C PRO A 375 -0.35 1.33 -19.49
N ASN A 376 -0.12 0.87 -18.25
CA ASN A 376 0.55 -0.42 -18.01
C ASN A 376 -0.27 -1.59 -18.58
N ASN A 377 -1.58 -1.65 -18.27
CA ASN A 377 -2.48 -2.71 -18.76
C ASN A 377 -2.56 -2.71 -20.30
N ALA A 378 -2.64 -1.53 -20.90
CA ALA A 378 -2.64 -1.37 -22.36
C ALA A 378 -1.32 -1.84 -22.98
N LEU A 379 -0.18 -1.51 -22.37
CA LEU A 379 1.12 -1.93 -22.88
C LEU A 379 1.34 -3.44 -22.74
N GLU A 380 0.95 -4.05 -21.61
CA GLU A 380 0.97 -5.51 -21.43
C GLU A 380 0.09 -6.23 -22.48
N ALA A 381 -1.06 -5.64 -22.84
CA ALA A 381 -1.91 -6.17 -23.90
C ALA A 381 -1.23 -6.10 -25.28
N ARG A 382 -0.56 -4.98 -25.60
CA ARG A 382 0.25 -4.83 -26.82
C ARG A 382 1.39 -5.85 -26.89
N THR A 383 2.09 -6.07 -25.77
CA THR A 383 3.15 -7.09 -25.68
C THR A 383 2.60 -8.49 -25.91
N THR A 384 1.40 -8.78 -25.40
CA THR A 384 0.73 -10.07 -25.63
C THR A 384 0.28 -10.24 -27.09
N LEU A 385 -0.24 -9.19 -27.73
CA LEU A 385 -0.56 -9.20 -29.17
C LEU A 385 0.70 -9.47 -30.01
N LEU A 386 1.80 -8.77 -29.70
CA LEU A 386 3.08 -8.98 -30.36
C LEU A 386 3.55 -10.45 -30.25
N MET A 387 3.42 -11.08 -29.08
CA MET A 387 3.75 -12.51 -28.94
C MET A 387 2.92 -13.41 -29.87
N LEU A 388 1.62 -13.15 -30.00
CA LEU A 388 0.75 -13.90 -30.89
C LEU A 388 1.13 -13.70 -32.36
N ASP A 389 1.51 -12.48 -32.74
CA ASP A 389 1.90 -12.14 -34.11
C ASP A 389 3.25 -12.72 -34.48
N VAL A 390 4.23 -12.71 -33.57
CA VAL A 390 5.52 -13.38 -33.77
C VAL A 390 5.32 -14.88 -33.99
N THR A 391 4.49 -15.51 -33.15
CA THR A 391 4.17 -16.93 -33.26
C THR A 391 3.55 -17.24 -34.62
N THR A 392 2.54 -16.48 -35.03
CA THR A 392 1.85 -16.66 -36.33
C THR A 392 2.81 -16.50 -37.51
N THR A 393 3.63 -15.45 -37.48
CA THR A 393 4.60 -15.13 -38.54
C THR A 393 5.70 -16.19 -38.67
N ALA A 394 6.11 -16.81 -37.55
CA ALA A 394 7.05 -17.91 -37.54
C ALA A 394 6.49 -19.15 -38.27
N PHE A 395 5.18 -19.41 -38.19
CA PHE A 395 4.52 -20.52 -38.88
C PHE A 395 4.23 -20.25 -40.36
N ASP A 396 3.83 -19.03 -40.70
CA ASP A 396 3.50 -18.64 -42.07
C ASP A 396 4.72 -18.48 -42.99
N ARG A 397 5.94 -18.62 -42.44
CA ARG A 397 7.23 -18.47 -43.14
C ARG A 397 7.33 -17.14 -43.92
N SER A 398 6.71 -16.07 -43.40
CA SER A 398 6.89 -14.72 -43.94
C SER A 398 8.38 -14.35 -43.91
N GLU A 399 8.88 -13.81 -45.03
CA GLU A 399 10.24 -13.32 -45.16
C GLU A 399 10.42 -11.92 -44.54
N ASP A 400 9.36 -11.11 -44.47
CA ASP A 400 9.41 -9.78 -43.84
C ASP A 400 8.94 -9.86 -42.39
N ARG A 401 9.89 -9.61 -41.48
CA ARG A 401 9.71 -9.64 -40.02
C ARG A 401 10.03 -8.29 -39.37
N ALA A 402 10.49 -7.32 -40.15
CA ALA A 402 10.87 -6.00 -39.66
C ALA A 402 9.73 -5.27 -38.91
N PRO A 403 8.45 -5.38 -39.30
CA PRO A 403 7.36 -4.76 -38.54
C PRO A 403 7.23 -5.27 -37.10
N LEU A 404 7.54 -6.54 -36.83
CA LEU A 404 7.50 -7.12 -35.49
C LEU A 404 8.57 -6.51 -34.59
N TRP A 405 9.78 -6.32 -35.14
CA TRP A 405 10.89 -5.72 -34.41
C TRP A 405 10.65 -4.23 -34.14
N GLN A 406 10.08 -3.52 -35.11
CA GLN A 406 9.67 -2.12 -34.95
C GLN A 406 8.58 -1.96 -33.88
N GLU A 407 7.61 -2.88 -33.82
CA GLU A 407 6.60 -2.84 -32.76
C GLU A 407 7.19 -3.15 -31.38
N ALA A 408 8.11 -4.12 -31.27
CA ALA A 408 8.85 -4.36 -30.04
C ALA A 408 9.63 -3.11 -29.58
N GLY A 409 10.27 -2.40 -30.51
CA GLY A 409 10.96 -1.15 -30.25
C GLY A 409 10.00 -0.04 -29.77
N SER A 410 8.82 0.07 -30.40
CA SER A 410 7.79 1.03 -29.99
C SER A 410 7.23 0.73 -28.59
N ILE A 411 7.15 -0.54 -28.21
CA ILE A 411 6.78 -0.97 -26.86
C ILE A 411 7.87 -0.58 -25.86
N LEU A 412 9.16 -0.77 -26.18
CA LEU A 412 10.28 -0.33 -25.32
C LEU A 412 10.26 1.19 -25.07
N GLU A 413 10.02 1.98 -26.11
CA GLU A 413 9.90 3.43 -25.99
C GLU A 413 8.73 3.83 -25.08
N ALA A 414 7.57 3.18 -25.23
CA ALA A 414 6.40 3.42 -24.38
C ALA A 414 6.63 2.97 -22.92
N ALA A 415 7.38 1.89 -22.71
CA ALA A 415 7.70 1.34 -21.38
C ALA A 415 8.61 2.25 -20.55
N ALA A 416 9.41 3.13 -21.18
CA ALA A 416 10.39 3.97 -20.49
C ALA A 416 9.80 4.88 -19.40
N GLY A 417 8.51 5.25 -19.51
CA GLY A 417 7.79 6.06 -18.52
C GLY A 417 6.88 5.25 -17.57
N LEU A 418 6.85 3.93 -17.69
CA LEU A 418 5.90 3.06 -17.00
C LEU A 418 6.59 2.21 -15.94
N ALA A 419 6.40 2.59 -14.68
CA ALA A 419 7.07 1.97 -13.53
C ALA A 419 6.71 0.50 -13.32
N GLU A 420 5.44 0.14 -13.52
CA GLU A 420 4.87 -1.18 -13.18
C GLU A 420 4.93 -2.17 -14.35
N TYR A 421 5.37 -1.73 -15.53
CA TYR A 421 5.50 -2.59 -16.72
C TYR A 421 6.56 -3.68 -16.50
N ASP A 422 6.25 -4.90 -16.94
CA ASP A 422 7.16 -6.04 -16.85
C ASP A 422 8.23 -6.00 -17.97
N ALA A 423 9.31 -5.27 -17.68
CA ALA A 423 10.45 -5.14 -18.58
C ALA A 423 11.15 -6.49 -18.86
N ASP A 424 11.23 -7.35 -17.84
CA ASP A 424 11.89 -8.66 -17.95
C ASP A 424 11.14 -9.57 -18.90
N ARG A 425 9.80 -9.53 -18.89
CA ARG A 425 8.96 -10.25 -19.85
C ARG A 425 9.27 -9.88 -21.29
N LEU A 426 9.38 -8.58 -21.59
CA LEU A 426 9.72 -8.13 -22.94
C LEU A 426 11.15 -8.54 -23.32
N SER A 427 12.11 -8.46 -22.39
CA SER A 427 13.47 -8.94 -22.62
C SER A 427 13.47 -10.43 -22.97
N GLN A 428 12.74 -11.26 -22.23
CA GLN A 428 12.63 -12.69 -22.49
C GLN A 428 11.99 -13.00 -23.85
N LEU A 429 10.98 -12.21 -24.26
CA LEU A 429 10.37 -12.30 -25.58
C LEU A 429 11.39 -12.02 -26.68
N VAL A 430 12.15 -10.92 -26.57
CA VAL A 430 13.18 -10.53 -27.56
C VAL A 430 14.29 -11.58 -27.62
N ASP A 431 14.77 -12.08 -26.48
CA ASP A 431 15.80 -13.12 -26.43
C ASP A 431 15.29 -14.43 -27.05
N GLY A 432 14.05 -14.82 -26.76
CA GLY A 432 13.44 -16.06 -27.24
C GLY A 432 13.26 -16.10 -28.77
N VAL A 433 13.06 -14.95 -29.40
CA VAL A 433 12.87 -14.82 -30.86
C VAL A 433 14.20 -14.55 -31.59
N GLY A 434 15.32 -14.46 -30.87
CA GLY A 434 16.65 -14.23 -31.44
C GLY A 434 17.07 -15.17 -32.57
N PRO A 435 16.80 -16.49 -32.51
CA PRO A 435 17.06 -17.39 -33.62
C PRO A 435 16.31 -17.02 -34.92
N LEU A 436 15.15 -16.36 -34.81
CA LEU A 436 14.35 -15.88 -35.95
C LEU A 436 14.87 -14.56 -36.53
N GLY A 437 15.57 -13.75 -35.72
CA GLY A 437 16.02 -12.38 -36.06
C GLY A 437 17.53 -12.25 -36.36
N ALA A 438 18.34 -13.29 -36.15
CA ALA A 438 19.81 -13.21 -36.19
C ALA A 438 20.47 -12.65 -37.47
N LYS A 439 19.74 -12.54 -38.59
CA LYS A 439 20.23 -11.96 -39.86
C LYS A 439 19.50 -10.67 -40.27
N ASP A 440 18.54 -10.22 -39.48
CA ASP A 440 17.72 -9.05 -39.75
C ASP A 440 18.33 -7.81 -39.06
N PRO A 441 18.72 -6.76 -39.80
CA PRO A 441 19.25 -5.53 -39.21
C PRO A 441 18.30 -4.88 -38.20
N ALA A 442 16.98 -4.95 -38.43
CA ALA A 442 15.99 -4.35 -37.53
C ALA A 442 15.91 -5.08 -36.18
N TYR A 443 16.21 -6.39 -36.14
CA TYR A 443 16.38 -7.12 -34.89
C TYR A 443 17.65 -6.69 -34.15
N GLY A 444 18.75 -6.42 -34.87
CA GLY A 444 19.98 -5.88 -34.28
C GLY A 444 19.75 -4.52 -33.61
N GLU A 445 19.02 -3.62 -34.28
CA GLU A 445 18.64 -2.31 -33.73
C GLU A 445 17.76 -2.47 -32.47
N LEU A 446 16.81 -3.41 -32.48
CA LEU A 446 15.98 -3.73 -31.31
C LEU A 446 16.81 -4.23 -30.11
N VAL A 447 17.80 -5.09 -30.34
CA VAL A 447 18.70 -5.60 -29.28
C VAL A 447 19.52 -4.46 -28.68
N ASP A 448 20.02 -3.53 -29.50
CA ASP A 448 20.74 -2.35 -29.02
C ASP A 448 19.83 -1.44 -28.18
N GLN A 449 18.58 -1.22 -28.62
CA GLN A 449 17.57 -0.47 -27.87
C GLN A 449 17.23 -1.14 -26.53
N LEU A 450 17.03 -2.45 -26.53
CA LEU A 450 16.77 -3.23 -25.31
C LEU A 450 17.94 -3.13 -24.33
N ALA A 451 19.19 -3.23 -24.82
CA ALA A 451 20.38 -3.11 -24.00
C ALA A 451 20.52 -1.72 -23.36
N GLU A 452 20.24 -0.64 -24.10
CA GLU A 452 20.22 0.73 -23.57
C GLU A 452 19.12 0.89 -22.51
N PHE A 453 17.90 0.41 -22.81
CA PHE A 453 16.76 0.45 -21.91
C PHE A 453 17.04 -0.28 -20.59
N MET A 454 17.48 -1.54 -20.64
CA MET A 454 17.82 -2.33 -19.46
C MET A 454 19.03 -1.75 -18.72
N GLY A 455 20.05 -1.28 -19.43
CA GLY A 455 21.24 -0.67 -18.84
C GLY A 455 20.90 0.57 -18.01
N LYS A 456 19.99 1.43 -18.50
CA LYS A 456 19.50 2.59 -17.76
C LYS A 456 18.70 2.17 -16.52
N ARG A 457 17.76 1.22 -16.65
CA ARG A 457 16.93 0.74 -15.54
C ARG A 457 17.76 0.13 -14.41
N VAL A 458 18.68 -0.77 -14.75
CA VAL A 458 19.57 -1.41 -13.78
C VAL A 458 20.51 -0.39 -13.14
N GLY A 459 21.08 0.53 -13.93
CA GLY A 459 21.94 1.59 -13.41
C GLY A 459 21.23 2.52 -12.41
N GLU A 460 20.00 2.91 -12.72
CA GLU A 460 19.17 3.72 -11.80
C GLU A 460 18.79 2.93 -10.55
N GLY A 461 18.30 1.69 -10.68
CA GLY A 461 17.91 0.87 -9.55
C GLY A 461 19.05 0.57 -8.56
N GLU A 462 20.24 0.22 -9.06
CA GLU A 462 21.42 0.02 -8.23
C GLU A 462 21.90 1.32 -7.55
N SER A 463 21.83 2.46 -8.24
CA SER A 463 22.07 3.77 -7.63
C SER A 463 21.07 4.03 -6.49
N GLY A 464 19.80 3.72 -6.71
CA GLY A 464 18.74 3.83 -5.71
C GLY A 464 19.02 2.97 -4.47
N ARG A 465 19.42 1.70 -4.66
CA ARG A 465 19.83 0.79 -3.58
C ARG A 465 20.99 1.33 -2.74
N ILE A 466 21.96 2.02 -3.37
CA ILE A 466 23.08 2.64 -2.65
C ILE A 466 22.57 3.80 -1.77
N LEU A 467 21.68 4.64 -2.31
CA LEU A 467 21.10 5.76 -1.56
C LEU A 467 20.24 5.29 -0.38
N LEU A 468 19.40 4.27 -0.59
CA LEU A 468 18.58 3.64 0.45
C LEU A 468 19.47 3.07 1.58
N ARG A 469 20.49 2.29 1.24
CA ARG A 469 21.45 1.75 2.23
C ARG A 469 22.20 2.83 3.00
N ARG A 470 22.46 3.98 2.39
CA ARG A 470 23.05 5.13 3.09
C ARG A 470 22.05 5.76 4.04
N ALA A 471 20.81 5.98 3.59
CA ALA A 471 19.76 6.58 4.39
C ALA A 471 19.38 5.72 5.61
N SER A 472 19.38 4.39 5.49
CA SER A 472 19.07 3.47 6.60
C SER A 472 20.14 3.45 7.71
N ARG A 473 21.35 3.93 7.43
CA ARG A 473 22.44 4.05 8.41
C ARG A 473 22.49 5.42 9.12
N LEU A 474 21.71 6.40 8.65
CA LEU A 474 21.63 7.71 9.29
C LEU A 474 20.71 7.67 10.51
N ASP A 475 20.99 8.53 11.50
CA ASP A 475 20.17 8.61 12.70
C ASP A 475 18.74 9.07 12.36
N ALA A 476 17.73 8.34 12.86
CA ALA A 476 16.33 8.63 12.54
C ALA A 476 15.80 9.92 13.17
N SER A 477 16.45 10.41 14.23
CA SER A 477 16.07 11.61 14.96
C SER A 477 16.89 12.83 14.54
N ALA A 478 18.21 12.70 14.45
CA ALA A 478 19.12 13.83 14.20
C ALA A 478 19.31 14.15 12.72
N ASP A 479 19.32 13.14 11.83
CA ASP A 479 19.69 13.29 10.42
C ASP A 479 18.48 13.34 9.47
N ARG A 480 17.28 13.70 9.97
CA ARG A 480 16.00 13.63 9.22
C ARG A 480 16.06 14.34 7.86
N LEU A 481 16.64 15.54 7.79
CA LEU A 481 16.75 16.31 6.54
C LEU A 481 17.61 15.59 5.48
N GLU A 482 18.73 15.01 5.88
CA GLU A 482 19.58 14.27 4.94
C GLU A 482 18.93 12.96 4.50
N ARG A 483 18.21 12.28 5.41
CA ARG A 483 17.39 11.12 5.07
C ARG A 483 16.36 11.46 4.01
N ILE A 484 15.62 12.56 4.16
CA ILE A 484 14.63 13.02 3.15
C ILE A 484 15.29 13.25 1.78
N ARG A 485 16.46 13.89 1.73
CA ARG A 485 17.19 14.12 0.47
C ARG A 485 17.60 12.82 -0.21
N LEU A 486 18.15 11.87 0.54
CA LEU A 486 18.62 10.58 0.01
C LEU A 486 17.44 9.69 -0.41
N LEU A 487 16.42 9.59 0.43
CA LEU A 487 15.25 8.75 0.18
C LEU A 487 14.42 9.28 -0.98
N GLY A 488 14.19 10.60 -1.09
CA GLY A 488 13.47 11.17 -2.23
C GLY A 488 14.13 10.87 -3.58
N ARG A 489 15.46 10.84 -3.62
CA ARG A 489 16.22 10.41 -4.81
C ARG A 489 16.13 8.89 -5.02
N ALA A 490 16.24 8.11 -3.95
CA ALA A 490 16.15 6.66 -4.00
C ALA A 490 14.79 6.22 -4.54
N THR A 491 13.68 6.73 -4.01
CA THR A 491 12.31 6.39 -4.43
C THR A 491 12.14 6.59 -5.94
N HIS A 492 12.56 7.73 -6.49
CA HIS A 492 12.48 7.97 -7.94
C HIS A 492 13.31 6.98 -8.75
N GLN A 493 14.56 6.73 -8.32
CA GLN A 493 15.46 5.80 -9.00
C GLN A 493 14.98 4.34 -8.92
N LEU A 494 14.27 3.97 -7.86
CA LEU A 494 13.72 2.64 -7.61
C LEU A 494 12.31 2.44 -8.19
N THR A 495 11.71 3.46 -8.83
CA THR A 495 10.36 3.41 -9.41
C THR A 495 10.31 2.52 -10.66
N LYS A 496 10.42 1.21 -10.44
CA LYS A 496 10.53 0.11 -11.39
C LYS A 496 10.01 -1.15 -10.72
N ARG A 497 9.29 -2.00 -11.44
CA ARG A 497 8.73 -3.25 -10.94
C ARG A 497 9.78 -4.15 -10.28
N GLU A 498 10.92 -4.35 -10.93
CA GLU A 498 12.00 -5.22 -10.46
C GLU A 498 12.73 -4.71 -9.18
N TYR A 499 12.41 -3.50 -8.70
CA TYR A 499 12.91 -2.90 -7.46
C TYR A 499 11.76 -2.54 -6.48
N ALA A 500 10.60 -3.19 -6.61
CA ALA A 500 9.41 -2.87 -5.82
C ALA A 500 9.66 -2.98 -4.31
N GLU A 501 10.37 -4.01 -3.85
CA GLU A 501 10.69 -4.19 -2.42
C GLU A 501 11.48 -2.99 -1.86
N GLU A 502 12.55 -2.57 -2.53
CA GLU A 502 13.34 -1.43 -2.09
C GLU A 502 12.59 -0.10 -2.25
N LEU A 503 11.73 0.01 -3.26
CA LEU A 503 10.86 1.17 -3.42
C LEU A 503 9.87 1.30 -2.26
N ILE A 504 9.28 0.19 -1.81
CA ILE A 504 8.37 0.13 -0.66
C ILE A 504 9.13 0.56 0.60
N GLU A 505 10.32 -0.01 0.85
CA GLU A 505 11.15 0.35 2.01
C GLU A 505 11.53 1.85 1.99
N ALA A 506 12.00 2.36 0.85
CA ALA A 506 12.39 3.75 0.70
C ALA A 506 11.21 4.70 0.94
N SER A 507 10.03 4.37 0.41
CA SER A 507 8.82 5.18 0.55
C SER A 507 8.28 5.18 1.98
N TYR A 508 8.30 4.02 2.64
CA TYR A 508 7.95 3.90 4.06
C TYR A 508 8.88 4.73 4.94
N MET A 509 10.20 4.61 4.74
CA MET A 509 11.18 5.40 5.48
C MET A 509 11.07 6.91 5.22
N LEU A 510 10.70 7.30 3.99
CA LEU A 510 10.49 8.69 3.61
C LEU A 510 9.26 9.26 4.32
N ALA A 511 8.17 8.50 4.39
CA ALA A 511 6.98 8.87 5.14
C ALA A 511 7.28 9.09 6.64
N VAL A 512 8.03 8.17 7.26
CA VAL A 512 8.49 8.33 8.66
C VAL A 512 9.35 9.58 8.83
N ALA A 513 10.26 9.87 7.90
CA ALA A 513 11.12 11.05 7.98
C ALA A 513 10.31 12.36 7.87
N TYR A 514 9.33 12.42 6.95
CA TYR A 514 8.42 13.56 6.82
C TYR A 514 7.55 13.75 8.06
N GLN A 515 6.98 12.67 8.61
CA GLN A 515 6.19 12.72 9.84
C GLN A 515 7.03 13.26 11.00
N GLY A 516 8.28 12.80 11.12
CA GLY A 516 9.21 13.23 12.17
C GLY A 516 9.55 14.73 12.16
N ILE A 517 9.41 15.41 11.01
CA ILE A 517 9.62 16.87 10.90
C ILE A 517 8.31 17.69 10.86
N GLY A 518 7.16 17.02 11.04
CA GLY A 518 5.85 17.66 11.03
C GLY A 518 5.28 18.00 9.65
N MET A 519 5.86 17.46 8.57
CA MET A 519 5.38 17.62 7.19
C MET A 519 4.38 16.51 6.85
N LEU A 520 3.20 16.58 7.47
CA LEU A 520 2.24 15.47 7.51
C LEU A 520 1.60 15.16 6.15
N TRP A 521 1.37 16.14 5.28
CA TRP A 521 0.80 15.87 3.96
C TRP A 521 1.80 15.20 3.03
N ALA A 522 3.08 15.58 3.10
CA ALA A 522 4.14 14.86 2.40
C ALA A 522 4.36 13.44 2.96
N ALA A 523 4.27 13.28 4.29
CA ALA A 523 4.32 11.97 4.93
C ALA A 523 3.19 11.07 4.44
N ARG A 524 1.96 11.60 4.41
CA ARG A 524 0.76 10.91 3.93
C ARG A 524 0.92 10.48 2.48
N ALA A 525 1.42 11.38 1.62
CA ALA A 525 1.65 11.10 0.21
C ALA A 525 2.64 9.94 0.01
N ALA A 526 3.75 9.93 0.76
CA ALA A 526 4.74 8.85 0.70
C ALA A 526 4.19 7.52 1.27
N ALA A 527 3.38 7.56 2.33
CA ALA A 527 2.74 6.38 2.90
C ALA A 527 1.71 5.77 1.94
N LEU A 528 0.86 6.60 1.32
CA LEU A 528 -0.08 6.17 0.28
C LEU A 528 0.64 5.57 -0.92
N PHE A 529 1.75 6.17 -1.35
CA PHE A 529 2.57 5.62 -2.42
C PHE A 529 3.11 4.24 -2.06
N ALA A 530 3.65 4.05 -0.84
CA ALA A 530 4.09 2.75 -0.36
C ALA A 530 2.95 1.71 -0.36
N VAL A 531 1.77 2.05 0.18
CA VAL A 531 0.59 1.16 0.17
C VAL A 531 0.19 0.79 -1.26
N ALA A 532 0.11 1.76 -2.17
CA ALA A 532 -0.26 1.53 -3.55
C ALA A 532 0.77 0.66 -4.29
N THR A 533 2.06 0.84 -4.03
CA THR A 533 3.13 -0.01 -4.57
C THR A 533 3.01 -1.44 -4.05
N ILE A 534 2.75 -1.64 -2.75
CA ILE A 534 2.54 -2.99 -2.20
C ILE A 534 1.32 -3.66 -2.86
N ILE A 535 0.21 -2.93 -3.03
CA ILE A 535 -0.98 -3.46 -3.70
C ILE A 535 -0.66 -3.84 -5.15
N ALA A 536 0.03 -2.96 -5.89
CA ALA A 536 0.42 -3.20 -7.28
C ALA A 536 1.34 -4.41 -7.44
N ASP A 537 2.32 -4.55 -6.55
CA ASP A 537 3.25 -5.67 -6.52
C ASP A 537 2.48 -6.97 -6.21
N SER A 538 1.65 -6.94 -5.17
CA SER A 538 0.84 -8.07 -4.72
C SER A 538 -0.26 -8.48 -5.69
N GLU A 539 -0.65 -7.63 -6.65
CA GLU A 539 -1.59 -8.06 -7.70
C GLU A 539 -1.02 -9.30 -8.40
N HIS A 540 0.29 -9.38 -8.62
CA HIS A 540 0.97 -10.49 -9.29
C HIS A 540 1.07 -11.76 -8.44
N ASP A 541 0.90 -11.60 -7.14
CA ASP A 541 0.93 -12.68 -6.20
C ASP A 541 -0.48 -13.24 -5.96
N THR A 542 -0.48 -14.43 -5.37
CA THR A 542 -1.71 -15.10 -4.96
C THR A 542 -2.34 -14.46 -3.71
N HIS A 543 -1.59 -13.61 -2.99
CA HIS A 543 -2.03 -12.85 -1.82
C HIS A 543 -1.50 -11.42 -1.75
N PRO A 544 -2.23 -10.52 -1.07
CA PRO A 544 -1.68 -9.25 -0.63
C PRO A 544 -0.48 -9.47 0.33
N SER A 545 0.58 -8.69 0.17
CA SER A 545 1.76 -8.80 1.03
C SER A 545 1.46 -8.44 2.49
N VAL A 546 2.09 -9.17 3.42
CA VAL A 546 2.00 -8.88 4.87
C VAL A 546 2.52 -7.49 5.24
N THR A 547 3.34 -6.88 4.38
CA THR A 547 3.84 -5.52 4.54
C THR A 547 2.75 -4.44 4.42
N LEU A 548 1.56 -4.78 3.91
CA LEU A 548 0.40 -3.86 3.92
C LEU A 548 0.03 -3.41 5.32
N VAL A 549 0.13 -4.31 6.32
CA VAL A 549 -0.27 -4.01 7.69
C VAL A 549 0.55 -2.84 8.27
N PRO A 550 1.90 -2.90 8.34
CA PRO A 550 2.67 -1.77 8.84
C PRO A 550 2.53 -0.51 7.96
N ALA A 551 2.36 -0.64 6.64
CA ALA A 551 2.15 0.52 5.76
C ALA A 551 0.83 1.25 6.05
N PHE A 552 -0.29 0.53 6.21
CA PHE A 552 -1.56 1.11 6.65
C PHE A 552 -1.49 1.66 8.08
N MET A 553 -0.74 1.02 8.98
CA MET A 553 -0.55 1.55 10.34
C MET A 553 0.15 2.91 10.32
N LEU A 554 1.20 3.06 9.51
CA LEU A 554 1.88 4.35 9.34
C LEU A 554 0.94 5.40 8.75
N LEU A 555 0.19 5.06 7.71
CA LEU A 555 -0.81 5.95 7.11
C LEU A 555 -1.86 6.38 8.16
N THR A 556 -2.35 5.45 8.97
CA THR A 556 -3.37 5.71 10.00
C THR A 556 -2.83 6.67 11.07
N TRP A 557 -1.59 6.51 11.52
CA TRP A 557 -0.97 7.46 12.46
C TRP A 557 -0.88 8.88 11.89
N ILE A 558 -0.50 8.99 10.61
CA ILE A 558 -0.43 10.29 9.92
C ILE A 558 -1.82 10.91 9.78
N ASP A 559 -2.84 10.12 9.43
CA ASP A 559 -4.23 10.59 9.28
C ASP A 559 -4.83 11.03 10.63
N ILE A 560 -4.49 10.34 11.73
CA ILE A 560 -4.85 10.74 13.10
C ILE A 560 -4.20 12.09 13.46
N GLU A 561 -2.92 12.30 13.13
CA GLU A 561 -2.25 13.58 13.38
C GLU A 561 -2.83 14.73 12.54
N LEU A 562 -3.27 14.44 11.32
CA LEU A 562 -3.98 15.38 10.44
C LEU A 562 -5.44 15.62 10.85
N ARG A 563 -5.99 14.84 11.79
CA ARG A 563 -7.42 14.79 12.14
C ARG A 563 -8.32 14.49 10.93
N LEU A 564 -7.86 13.66 10.00
CA LEU A 564 -8.62 13.15 8.86
C LEU A 564 -9.48 11.96 9.27
N LEU A 565 -10.60 12.22 9.94
CA LEU A 565 -11.39 11.17 10.58
C LEU A 565 -11.93 10.10 9.62
N PRO A 566 -12.62 10.41 8.50
CA PRO A 566 -13.18 9.36 7.65
C PRO A 566 -12.09 8.50 6.98
N GLU A 567 -10.95 9.10 6.64
CA GLU A 567 -9.78 8.38 6.10
C GLU A 567 -9.14 7.46 7.16
N THR A 568 -9.05 7.93 8.40
CA THR A 568 -8.59 7.14 9.55
C THR A 568 -9.47 5.91 9.76
N LEU A 569 -10.81 6.08 9.71
CA LEU A 569 -11.75 4.96 9.84
C LEU A 569 -11.62 3.96 8.69
N ASP A 570 -11.43 4.43 7.45
CA ASP A 570 -11.22 3.55 6.31
C ASP A 570 -9.90 2.77 6.43
N ALA A 571 -8.82 3.42 6.87
CA ALA A 571 -7.53 2.76 7.08
C ALA A 571 -7.60 1.70 8.20
N ILE A 572 -8.30 1.98 9.30
CA ILE A 572 -8.57 0.99 10.37
C ILE A 572 -9.41 -0.17 9.84
N ARG A 573 -10.41 0.09 8.99
CA ARG A 573 -11.17 -0.97 8.32
C ARG A 573 -10.27 -1.84 7.43
N MET A 574 -9.34 -1.24 6.69
CA MET A 574 -8.36 -1.98 5.87
C MET A 574 -7.41 -2.82 6.73
N ILE A 575 -6.91 -2.27 7.85
CA ILE A 575 -6.07 -3.01 8.82
C ILE A 575 -6.82 -4.21 9.37
N ASN A 576 -8.07 -4.03 9.81
CA ASN A 576 -8.91 -5.11 10.31
C ASN A 576 -9.18 -6.18 9.25
N GLY A 577 -9.34 -5.78 7.98
CA GLY A 577 -9.41 -6.68 6.83
C GLY A 577 -8.12 -7.49 6.65
N CYS A 578 -6.96 -6.80 6.63
CA CYS A 578 -5.65 -7.44 6.51
C CYS A 578 -5.38 -8.41 7.67
N ARG A 579 -5.70 -8.02 8.91
CA ARG A 579 -5.56 -8.86 10.09
C ARG A 579 -6.37 -10.16 9.99
N LYS A 580 -7.55 -10.09 9.36
CA LYS A 580 -8.40 -11.27 9.14
C LYS A 580 -7.90 -12.12 7.99
N MET A 581 -7.57 -11.52 6.85
CA MET A 581 -7.32 -12.21 5.58
C MET A 581 -5.86 -12.63 5.34
N LEU A 582 -4.89 -12.00 6.00
CA LEU A 582 -3.47 -12.32 5.82
C LEU A 582 -3.00 -13.41 6.78
N PRO A 583 -2.05 -14.27 6.36
CA PRO A 583 -1.50 -15.36 7.17
C PRO A 583 -0.52 -14.84 8.23
N LEU A 584 -1.01 -14.04 9.18
CA LEU A 584 -0.23 -13.53 10.30
C LEU A 584 -0.13 -14.58 11.41
N ASP A 585 1.07 -14.78 11.94
CA ASP A 585 1.26 -15.57 13.17
C ASP A 585 0.62 -14.89 14.39
N ASP A 586 0.41 -15.65 15.47
CA ASP A 586 -0.27 -15.16 16.68
C ASP A 586 0.47 -13.97 17.32
N GLU A 587 1.80 -13.95 17.23
CA GLU A 587 2.62 -12.84 17.74
C GLU A 587 2.38 -11.56 16.92
N SER A 588 2.29 -11.66 15.60
CA SER A 588 1.98 -10.57 14.69
C SER A 588 0.56 -10.07 14.87
N LYS A 589 -0.41 -10.97 15.03
CA LYS A 589 -1.80 -10.60 15.36
C LYS A 589 -1.87 -9.84 16.68
N ALA A 590 -1.16 -10.30 17.71
CA ALA A 590 -1.08 -9.62 19.00
C ALA A 590 -0.42 -8.23 18.88
N ARG A 591 0.63 -8.09 18.07
CA ARG A 591 1.25 -6.78 17.78
C ARG A 591 0.28 -5.83 17.08
N VAL A 592 -0.49 -6.32 16.11
CA VAL A 592 -1.53 -5.53 15.42
C VAL A 592 -2.60 -5.06 16.41
N ASP A 593 -3.07 -5.96 17.28
CA ASP A 593 -4.07 -5.64 18.30
C ASP A 593 -3.57 -4.59 19.30
N ASP A 594 -2.31 -4.69 19.73
CA ASP A 594 -1.70 -3.69 20.60
C ASP A 594 -1.58 -2.31 19.92
N ARG A 595 -1.19 -2.28 18.65
CA ARG A 595 -1.12 -1.03 17.87
C ARG A 595 -2.50 -0.40 17.66
N LEU A 596 -3.52 -1.19 17.37
CA LEU A 596 -4.91 -0.70 17.26
C LEU A 596 -5.40 -0.14 18.60
N LYS A 597 -5.08 -0.77 19.74
CA LYS A 597 -5.39 -0.24 21.07
C LYS A 597 -4.69 1.09 21.35
N GLN A 598 -3.45 1.26 20.92
CA GLN A 598 -2.73 2.54 21.03
C GLN A 598 -3.43 3.64 20.21
N MET A 599 -3.84 3.33 18.97
CA MET A 599 -4.60 4.26 18.12
C MET A 599 -5.95 4.61 18.73
N ASP A 600 -6.67 3.64 19.28
CA ASP A 600 -7.94 3.82 20.00
C ASP A 600 -7.77 4.80 21.18
N GLY A 601 -6.73 4.65 21.98
CA GLY A 601 -6.43 5.58 23.08
C GLY A 601 -6.09 7.00 22.62
N VAL A 602 -5.32 7.13 21.54
CA VAL A 602 -4.95 8.44 20.98
C VAL A 602 -6.17 9.15 20.39
N LEU A 603 -6.98 8.47 19.58
CA LEU A 603 -8.21 9.03 19.04
C LEU A 603 -9.20 9.39 20.15
N ALA A 604 -9.32 8.57 21.20
CA ALA A 604 -10.14 8.89 22.36
C ALA A 604 -9.68 10.21 23.00
N SER A 605 -8.38 10.42 23.18
CA SER A 605 -7.85 11.69 23.71
C SER A 605 -8.22 12.90 22.84
N GLN A 606 -8.25 12.75 21.52
CA GLN A 606 -8.66 13.81 20.61
C GLN A 606 -10.18 14.08 20.70
N PHE A 607 -11.00 13.04 20.76
CA PHE A 607 -12.46 13.17 20.86
C PHE A 607 -12.90 13.86 22.15
N LEU A 608 -12.22 13.58 23.27
CA LEU A 608 -12.50 14.24 24.55
C LEU A 608 -12.21 15.76 24.51
N ASN A 609 -11.30 16.20 23.64
CA ASN A 609 -10.91 17.60 23.47
C ASN A 609 -11.59 18.29 22.27
N SER A 610 -12.51 17.60 21.59
CA SER A 610 -13.21 18.12 20.41
C SER A 610 -14.15 19.28 20.74
N SER A 611 -14.34 20.17 19.75
CA SER A 611 -15.27 21.30 19.84
C SER A 611 -16.73 20.83 19.90
N ALA A 612 -17.67 21.73 20.24
CA ALA A 612 -19.09 21.38 20.18
C ALA A 612 -19.55 20.99 18.76
N GLU A 613 -19.05 21.70 17.74
CA GLU A 613 -19.33 21.43 16.32
C GLU A 613 -18.73 20.07 15.89
N ASP A 614 -17.51 19.76 16.32
CA ASP A 614 -16.88 18.46 16.09
C ASP A 614 -17.73 17.32 16.70
N LEU A 615 -18.28 17.53 17.90
CA LEU A 615 -19.11 16.54 18.58
C LEU A 615 -20.47 16.34 17.92
N ASP A 616 -21.08 17.41 17.42
CA ASP A 616 -22.29 17.33 16.59
C ASP A 616 -22.02 16.49 15.33
N ALA A 617 -20.89 16.72 14.66
CA ALA A 617 -20.49 15.97 13.47
C ALA A 617 -20.23 14.47 13.77
N MET A 618 -19.78 14.13 14.97
CA MET A 618 -19.49 12.74 15.36
C MET A 618 -20.67 12.01 16.03
N ALA A 619 -21.85 12.63 16.15
CA ALA A 619 -22.98 12.10 16.91
C ALA A 619 -23.44 10.68 16.48
N ALA A 620 -23.27 10.31 15.22
CA ALA A 620 -23.65 8.98 14.72
C ALA A 620 -22.55 7.91 14.86
N LEU A 621 -21.32 8.27 15.22
CA LEU A 621 -20.19 7.35 15.22
C LEU A 621 -20.13 6.28 16.33
N PRO A 622 -20.74 6.40 17.53
CA PRO A 622 -20.51 5.42 18.60
C PRO A 622 -20.70 3.96 18.20
N SER A 623 -21.76 3.64 17.44
CA SER A 623 -22.02 2.26 16.98
C SER A 623 -21.02 1.79 15.92
N VAL A 624 -20.52 2.70 15.07
CA VAL A 624 -19.49 2.42 14.07
C VAL A 624 -18.15 2.12 14.73
N LEU A 625 -17.76 2.92 15.73
CA LEU A 625 -16.51 2.75 16.49
C LEU A 625 -16.49 1.39 17.20
N GLU A 626 -17.63 0.96 17.74
CA GLU A 626 -17.76 -0.37 18.35
C GLU A 626 -17.56 -1.50 17.33
N GLN A 627 -18.17 -1.40 16.15
CA GLN A 627 -17.99 -2.38 15.07
C GLN A 627 -16.55 -2.45 14.54
N LEU A 628 -15.83 -1.33 14.58
CA LEU A 628 -14.41 -1.25 14.20
C LEU A 628 -13.45 -1.74 15.30
N GLY A 629 -13.97 -2.06 16.50
CA GLY A 629 -13.15 -2.50 17.64
C GLY A 629 -12.39 -1.37 18.33
N LEU A 630 -13.00 -0.17 18.41
CA LEU A 630 -12.45 1.03 19.06
C LEU A 630 -13.25 1.38 20.35
N PRO A 631 -13.22 0.53 21.39
CA PRO A 631 -14.05 0.70 22.58
C PRO A 631 -13.71 1.94 23.40
N MET A 632 -12.44 2.38 23.47
CA MET A 632 -12.09 3.59 24.23
C MET A 632 -12.59 4.85 23.54
N CYS A 633 -12.47 4.94 22.20
CA CYS A 633 -13.07 6.03 21.41
C CYS A 633 -14.59 6.07 21.56
N CYS A 634 -15.24 4.91 21.44
CA CYS A 634 -16.68 4.78 21.60
C CYS A 634 -17.13 5.29 22.99
N GLY A 635 -16.47 4.82 24.06
CA GLY A 635 -16.77 5.25 25.42
C GLY A 635 -16.48 6.73 25.67
N ALA A 636 -15.33 7.23 25.21
CA ALA A 636 -14.96 8.63 25.31
C ALA A 636 -15.98 9.53 24.62
N LEU A 637 -16.39 9.20 23.39
CA LEU A 637 -17.36 9.96 22.62
C LEU A 637 -18.75 9.95 23.28
N LEU A 638 -19.25 8.78 23.70
CA LEU A 638 -20.52 8.68 24.44
C LEU A 638 -20.51 9.50 25.72
N TYR A 639 -19.38 9.53 26.44
CA TYR A 639 -19.20 10.33 27.64
C TYR A 639 -19.35 11.83 27.34
N VAL A 640 -18.58 12.39 26.40
CA VAL A 640 -18.62 13.83 26.09
C VAL A 640 -19.87 14.27 25.33
N LEU A 641 -20.63 13.33 24.75
CA LEU A 641 -21.98 13.55 24.20
C LEU A 641 -23.07 13.55 25.30
N GLY A 642 -22.77 13.09 26.51
CA GLY A 642 -23.69 13.07 27.66
C GLY A 642 -24.49 11.77 27.84
N TYR A 643 -24.07 10.67 27.22
CA TYR A 643 -24.73 9.35 27.31
C TYR A 643 -23.99 8.39 28.26
N VAL A 644 -23.67 8.86 29.46
CA VAL A 644 -22.96 8.09 30.50
C VAL A 644 -23.70 6.79 30.85
N GLU A 645 -25.04 6.79 30.78
CA GLU A 645 -25.88 5.62 30.99
C GLU A 645 -25.61 4.48 29.99
N ARG A 646 -25.08 4.80 28.81
CA ARG A 646 -24.70 3.82 27.77
C ARG A 646 -23.29 3.28 27.96
N LEU A 647 -22.53 3.76 28.95
CA LEU A 647 -21.20 3.23 29.25
C LEU A 647 -21.26 1.85 29.92
N GLY A 648 -22.33 1.53 30.66
CA GLY A 648 -22.76 0.17 31.07
C GLY A 648 -21.67 -0.91 31.21
N GLU A 649 -21.84 -2.07 30.57
CA GLU A 649 -20.90 -3.22 30.56
C GLU A 649 -19.47 -2.88 30.06
N ARG A 650 -19.19 -1.64 29.63
CA ARG A 650 -17.86 -1.14 29.23
C ARG A 650 -17.07 -0.55 30.41
N GLN A 651 -17.68 -0.44 31.60
CA GLN A 651 -16.95 -0.12 32.82
C GLN A 651 -16.05 -1.29 33.22
N PRO A 652 -14.82 -1.03 33.69
CA PRO A 652 -13.98 -2.10 34.23
C PRO A 652 -14.71 -2.80 35.40
N GLU A 653 -14.48 -4.11 35.60
CA GLU A 653 -15.13 -4.89 36.69
C GLU A 653 -14.91 -4.26 38.08
N GLU A 654 -13.83 -3.50 38.24
CA GLU A 654 -13.55 -2.64 39.39
C GLU A 654 -13.64 -1.17 38.96
N GLU A 655 -14.40 -0.34 39.69
CA GLU A 655 -14.39 1.10 39.46
C GLU A 655 -12.94 1.63 39.60
N PRO A 656 -12.40 2.33 38.58
CA PRO A 656 -11.06 2.90 38.66
C PRO A 656 -10.98 3.87 39.85
N GLU A 657 -9.85 3.88 40.57
CA GLU A 657 -9.58 4.90 41.58
C GLU A 657 -9.76 6.29 40.96
N GLY A 658 -10.72 7.08 41.47
CA GLY A 658 -11.09 8.40 40.92
C GLY A 658 -12.32 8.45 40.02
N GLY A 659 -12.87 7.30 39.62
CA GLY A 659 -14.05 7.20 38.77
C GLY A 659 -13.79 7.51 37.28
N LEU A 660 -14.87 7.48 36.48
CA LEU A 660 -14.81 7.69 35.02
C LEU A 660 -14.38 9.11 34.64
N GLU A 661 -14.77 10.12 35.41
CA GLU A 661 -14.42 11.51 35.15
C GLU A 661 -12.90 11.74 35.25
N GLU A 662 -12.26 11.28 36.33
CA GLU A 662 -10.81 11.38 36.51
C GLU A 662 -10.06 10.56 35.44
N THR A 663 -10.59 9.39 35.08
CA THR A 663 -10.02 8.55 34.02
C THR A 663 -10.01 9.27 32.68
N PHE A 664 -11.16 9.81 32.24
CA PHE A 664 -11.22 10.54 30.97
C PHE A 664 -10.47 11.89 31.04
N ALA A 665 -10.38 12.54 32.20
CA ALA A 665 -9.51 13.70 32.37
C ALA A 665 -8.03 13.34 32.12
N ARG A 666 -7.55 12.21 32.65
CA ARG A 666 -6.19 11.72 32.38
C ARG A 666 -5.95 11.36 30.92
N VAL A 667 -6.95 10.82 30.23
CA VAL A 667 -6.89 10.53 28.79
C VAL A 667 -6.88 11.83 27.98
N ALA A 668 -7.73 12.80 28.32
CA ALA A 668 -7.77 14.12 27.67
C ALA A 668 -6.48 14.92 27.88
N ASN A 669 -5.77 14.70 29.00
CA ASN A 669 -4.50 15.33 29.31
C ASN A 669 -3.29 14.73 28.58
N GLN A 670 -3.44 13.59 27.88
CA GLN A 670 -2.36 13.00 27.08
C GLN A 670 -1.86 14.01 26.03
N PRO A 671 -0.56 13.98 25.65
CA PRO A 671 -0.01 14.91 24.66
C PRO A 671 -0.78 14.94 23.35
N ALA A 672 -1.33 13.81 22.91
CA ALA A 672 -2.11 13.71 21.68
C ALA A 672 -3.50 14.37 21.75
N GLY A 673 -3.99 14.70 22.95
CA GLY A 673 -5.19 15.52 23.16
C GLY A 673 -4.96 17.01 22.90
N ASP A 674 -3.71 17.45 22.73
CA ASP A 674 -3.38 18.81 22.30
C ASP A 674 -3.67 19.02 20.82
N LEU A 675 -4.90 19.46 20.51
CA LEU A 675 -5.33 19.66 19.12
C LEU A 675 -4.63 20.84 18.42
N ARG A 676 -3.98 21.74 19.17
CA ARG A 676 -3.26 22.94 18.64
C ARG A 676 -4.05 23.78 17.64
N GLY A 677 -5.37 23.80 17.80
CA GLY A 677 -6.29 24.51 16.90
C GLY A 677 -6.47 23.87 15.52
N ARG A 678 -6.01 22.63 15.29
CA ARG A 678 -6.26 21.89 14.04
C ARG A 678 -7.75 21.51 13.96
N PRO A 679 -8.44 21.81 12.85
CA PRO A 679 -9.85 21.45 12.69
C PRO A 679 -10.02 19.93 12.53
N LEU A 680 -11.20 19.41 12.89
CA LEU A 680 -11.61 18.06 12.51
C LEU A 680 -11.96 18.04 11.02
N LEU A 681 -11.33 17.15 10.25
CA LEU A 681 -11.60 17.04 8.81
C LEU A 681 -12.55 15.87 8.55
N THR A 682 -13.77 16.19 8.10
CA THR A 682 -14.88 15.23 7.92
C THR A 682 -15.16 14.86 6.46
N GLY A 683 -14.44 15.49 5.51
CA GLY A 683 -14.73 15.36 4.08
C GLY A 683 -16.06 16.01 3.69
N SER A 684 -16.38 17.17 4.28
CA SER A 684 -17.65 17.88 4.07
C SER A 684 -17.89 18.18 2.58
N PRO A 685 -19.13 18.03 2.08
CA PRO A 685 -19.52 18.50 0.75
C PRO A 685 -19.70 20.02 0.68
N GLU A 686 -19.74 20.70 1.84
CA GLU A 686 -19.80 22.15 1.93
C GLU A 686 -18.39 22.78 1.93
N PRO A 687 -18.27 24.07 1.55
CA PRO A 687 -17.00 24.76 1.57
C PRO A 687 -16.33 24.72 2.95
N HIS A 688 -15.08 24.28 2.98
CA HIS A 688 -14.29 24.17 4.20
C HIS A 688 -12.82 24.46 3.90
N SER A 689 -11.94 24.32 4.89
CA SER A 689 -10.51 24.55 4.72
C SER A 689 -9.67 23.43 5.29
N ILE A 690 -8.59 23.11 4.60
CA ILE A 690 -7.52 22.22 5.08
C ILE A 690 -6.22 23.01 5.15
N GLU A 691 -5.28 22.58 5.99
CA GLU A 691 -4.08 23.37 6.24
C GLU A 691 -2.81 22.56 6.50
N THR A 692 -1.68 23.25 6.37
CA THR A 692 -0.36 22.80 6.85
C THR A 692 0.37 23.96 7.54
N ARG A 693 1.45 23.66 8.25
CA ARG A 693 2.37 24.66 8.80
C ARG A 693 3.77 24.42 8.28
N VAL A 694 4.31 25.39 7.53
CA VAL A 694 5.65 25.34 6.96
C VAL A 694 6.46 26.52 7.46
N ILE A 695 7.65 26.26 8.01
CA ILE A 695 8.59 27.26 8.57
C ILE A 695 7.90 28.30 9.49
N GLY A 696 6.91 27.85 10.28
CA GLY A 696 6.11 28.68 11.19
C GLY A 696 4.95 29.46 10.55
N MET A 697 4.81 29.42 9.22
CA MET A 697 3.68 29.99 8.47
C MET A 697 2.56 28.97 8.33
N ARG A 698 1.33 29.37 8.62
CA ARG A 698 0.11 28.58 8.37
C ARG A 698 -0.34 28.76 6.92
N VAL A 699 -0.42 27.67 6.17
CA VAL A 699 -0.95 27.69 4.80
C VAL A 699 -2.33 27.07 4.81
N VAL A 700 -3.34 27.84 4.39
CA VAL A 700 -4.75 27.42 4.42
C VAL A 700 -5.27 27.32 3.00
N VAL A 701 -5.80 26.15 2.64
CA VAL A 701 -6.45 25.91 1.35
C VAL A 701 -7.96 25.83 1.58
N HIS A 702 -8.70 26.77 1.01
CA HIS A 702 -10.16 26.78 0.98
C HIS A 702 -10.65 25.91 -0.17
N VAL A 703 -11.49 24.92 0.15
CA VAL A 703 -11.96 23.90 -0.79
C VAL A 703 -13.48 23.96 -0.95
N PRO A 704 -14.03 23.80 -2.17
CA PRO A 704 -15.48 23.77 -2.41
C PRO A 704 -16.20 22.57 -1.80
N GLY A 705 -15.53 21.41 -1.66
CA GLY A 705 -16.06 20.21 -1.01
C GLY A 705 -16.36 19.02 -1.94
N SER A 706 -16.14 19.12 -3.25
CA SER A 706 -16.23 17.96 -4.16
C SER A 706 -15.06 16.99 -3.95
N ASP A 707 -15.23 15.69 -4.25
CA ASP A 707 -14.17 14.69 -4.05
C ASP A 707 -12.89 15.04 -4.83
N SER A 708 -13.07 15.53 -6.06
CA SER A 708 -11.97 15.99 -6.91
C SER A 708 -11.23 17.18 -6.31
N SER A 709 -11.95 18.16 -5.76
CA SER A 709 -11.34 19.33 -5.11
C SER A 709 -10.60 18.96 -3.82
N ILE A 710 -11.16 18.04 -3.02
CA ILE A 710 -10.52 17.53 -1.80
C ILE A 710 -9.21 16.84 -2.18
N LEU A 711 -9.24 15.91 -3.14
CA LEU A 711 -8.05 15.20 -3.59
C LEU A 711 -6.97 16.17 -4.12
N ALA A 712 -7.35 17.14 -4.95
CA ALA A 712 -6.44 18.14 -5.48
C ALA A 712 -5.81 19.01 -4.38
N ALA A 713 -6.59 19.43 -3.38
CA ALA A 713 -6.09 20.22 -2.26
C ALA A 713 -5.13 19.43 -1.36
N GLN A 714 -5.44 18.16 -1.06
CA GLN A 714 -4.53 17.27 -0.31
C GLN A 714 -3.21 17.08 -1.07
N THR A 715 -3.27 16.88 -2.39
CA THR A 715 -2.08 16.77 -3.24
C THR A 715 -1.28 18.08 -3.27
N LEU A 716 -1.94 19.25 -3.35
CA LEU A 716 -1.26 20.54 -3.28
C LEU A 716 -0.52 20.73 -1.95
N LEU A 717 -1.17 20.42 -0.83
CA LEU A 717 -0.52 20.49 0.48
C LEU A 717 0.66 19.52 0.61
N ALA A 718 0.57 18.32 0.02
CA ALA A 718 1.70 17.39 -0.04
C ALA A 718 2.89 17.94 -0.84
N VAL A 719 2.62 18.65 -1.95
CA VAL A 719 3.67 19.33 -2.74
C VAL A 719 4.30 20.48 -1.95
N ILE A 720 3.49 21.28 -1.26
CA ILE A 720 3.97 22.37 -0.39
C ILE A 720 4.87 21.81 0.73
N ASP A 721 4.39 20.82 1.47
CA ASP A 721 5.17 20.14 2.52
C ASP A 721 6.49 19.57 1.96
N THR A 722 6.43 18.94 0.79
CA THR A 722 7.61 18.36 0.12
C THR A 722 8.66 19.43 -0.20
N LEU A 723 8.25 20.59 -0.70
CA LEU A 723 9.16 21.69 -1.02
C LEU A 723 9.76 22.31 0.24
N PHE A 724 8.94 22.54 1.27
CA PHE A 724 9.38 23.22 2.49
C PHE A 724 10.19 22.32 3.44
N ALA A 725 10.02 21.01 3.37
CA ALA A 725 10.66 20.03 4.25
C ALA A 725 12.17 20.21 4.44
N THR A 726 12.92 20.53 3.36
CA THR A 726 14.37 20.75 3.45
C THR A 726 14.76 22.22 3.48
N THR A 727 13.78 23.11 3.24
CA THR A 727 13.96 24.58 3.21
C THR A 727 14.28 25.14 4.60
N ILE A 728 13.76 24.55 5.67
CA ILE A 728 14.10 24.93 7.06
C ILE A 728 15.61 24.81 7.34
N GLY A 729 16.28 23.81 6.76
CA GLY A 729 17.73 23.63 6.87
C GLY A 729 18.55 24.71 6.17
N LEU A 730 17.94 25.51 5.30
CA LEU A 730 18.54 26.69 4.68
C LEU A 730 18.45 27.94 5.57
N ARG A 731 17.84 27.82 6.76
CA ARG A 731 17.57 28.93 7.70
C ARG A 731 16.76 30.07 7.07
N ILE A 732 15.87 29.70 6.15
CA ILE A 732 14.90 30.63 5.55
C ILE A 732 13.72 30.73 6.52
N GLY A 733 13.50 31.91 7.08
CA GLY A 733 12.36 32.22 7.93
C GLY A 733 11.24 32.87 7.14
N ALA A 734 9.99 32.49 7.43
CA ALA A 734 8.83 33.22 6.93
C ALA A 734 8.64 34.52 7.72
N PHE A 735 8.15 35.56 7.05
CA PHE A 735 7.78 36.84 7.67
C PHE A 735 6.26 37.08 7.74
N VAL A 736 5.46 36.14 7.25
CA VAL A 736 4.00 36.18 7.36
C VAL A 736 3.50 34.99 8.17
N GLU A 737 2.44 35.22 8.95
CA GLU A 737 1.85 34.17 9.79
C GLU A 737 0.95 33.23 9.02
N ARG A 738 0.33 33.72 7.94
CA ARG A 738 -0.71 33.02 7.18
C ARG A 738 -0.61 33.30 5.69
N PHE A 739 -0.83 32.26 4.89
CA PHE A 739 -1.00 32.34 3.44
C PHE A 739 -2.28 31.59 3.04
N ASP A 740 -3.15 32.23 2.27
CA ASP A 740 -4.46 31.67 1.87
C ASP A 740 -4.47 31.26 0.40
N ILE A 741 -5.05 30.10 0.11
CA ILE A 741 -5.21 29.57 -1.26
C ILE A 741 -6.69 29.23 -1.46
N ASP A 742 -7.33 29.83 -2.45
CA ASP A 742 -8.69 29.45 -2.84
C ASP A 742 -8.65 28.45 -3.99
N LEU A 743 -9.16 27.25 -3.77
CA LEU A 743 -9.40 26.30 -4.85
C LEU A 743 -10.77 26.57 -5.45
N VAL A 744 -10.81 26.95 -6.73
CA VAL A 744 -12.05 27.27 -7.44
C VAL A 744 -12.23 26.29 -8.60
N GLU A 745 -13.25 25.44 -8.51
CA GLU A 745 -13.61 24.55 -9.60
C GLU A 745 -14.33 25.30 -10.73
N SER A 746 -13.97 24.98 -11.97
CA SER A 746 -14.58 25.54 -13.18
C SER A 746 -14.88 24.45 -14.19
N THR A 747 -16.12 24.42 -14.69
CA THR A 747 -16.54 23.51 -15.76
C THR A 747 -15.97 23.90 -17.13
N GLY A 748 -15.49 25.14 -17.28
CA GLY A 748 -14.91 25.64 -18.53
C GLY A 748 -13.38 25.54 -18.59
N ALA A 749 -12.72 25.20 -17.49
CA ALA A 749 -11.28 25.01 -17.44
C ALA A 749 -10.90 23.64 -18.00
N THR A 750 -9.90 23.58 -18.87
CA THR A 750 -9.37 22.32 -19.44
C THR A 750 -8.10 21.85 -18.76
N ALA A 751 -7.46 22.72 -17.97
CA ALA A 751 -6.22 22.48 -17.23
C ALA A 751 -6.20 23.34 -15.96
N PRO A 752 -5.44 22.97 -14.92
CA PRO A 752 -5.26 23.81 -13.75
C PRO A 752 -4.50 25.10 -14.08
N SER A 753 -4.77 26.16 -13.33
CA SER A 753 -4.01 27.41 -13.43
C SER A 753 -3.96 28.17 -12.11
N VAL A 754 -2.90 28.95 -11.93
CA VAL A 754 -2.65 29.70 -10.70
C VAL A 754 -2.71 31.20 -10.97
N ASP A 755 -3.53 31.90 -10.19
CA ASP A 755 -3.48 33.36 -10.03
C ASP A 755 -2.87 33.70 -8.66
N PHE A 756 -1.86 34.58 -8.63
CA PHE A 756 -1.07 34.86 -7.43
C PHE A 756 -1.10 36.35 -7.09
N ASP A 757 -1.68 36.68 -5.94
CA ASP A 757 -1.71 38.04 -5.41
C ASP A 757 -0.67 38.20 -4.29
N GLN A 758 0.54 38.61 -4.68
CA GLN A 758 1.64 38.87 -3.76
C GLN A 758 1.30 39.94 -2.71
N LYS A 759 0.41 40.90 -3.00
CA LYS A 759 0.08 42.01 -2.09
C LYS A 759 -0.83 41.59 -0.96
N ARG A 760 -1.58 40.51 -1.17
CA ARG A 760 -2.52 39.95 -0.18
C ARG A 760 -2.03 38.63 0.40
N MET A 761 -0.87 38.13 -0.05
CA MET A 761 -0.33 36.82 0.33
C MET A 761 -1.38 35.72 0.14
N ARG A 762 -2.03 35.78 -1.03
CA ARG A 762 -3.14 34.91 -1.41
C ARG A 762 -2.97 34.39 -2.84
N ALA A 763 -3.45 33.19 -3.11
CA ALA A 763 -3.51 32.65 -4.45
C ALA A 763 -4.89 32.05 -4.76
N THR A 764 -5.26 32.02 -6.03
CA THR A 764 -6.41 31.26 -6.52
C THR A 764 -5.90 30.13 -7.41
N LEU A 765 -6.24 28.90 -7.07
CA LEU A 765 -6.02 27.72 -7.91
C LEU A 765 -7.32 27.40 -8.66
N HIS A 766 -7.33 27.66 -9.96
CA HIS A 766 -8.42 27.24 -10.83
C HIS A 766 -8.28 25.75 -11.16
N TRP A 767 -9.31 24.97 -10.90
CA TRP A 767 -9.30 23.52 -11.08
C TRP A 767 -10.40 23.05 -12.05
N PRO A 768 -10.11 22.17 -13.03
CA PRO A 768 -11.13 21.59 -13.89
C PRO A 768 -12.09 20.68 -13.11
N SER A 769 -13.39 20.98 -13.12
CA SER A 769 -14.39 20.25 -12.33
C SER A 769 -14.40 18.75 -12.63
N GLY A 770 -14.46 17.92 -11.57
CA GLY A 770 -14.59 16.46 -11.67
C GLY A 770 -13.31 15.71 -12.10
N SER A 771 -12.26 16.43 -12.49
CA SER A 771 -10.97 15.85 -12.84
C SER A 771 -10.12 15.54 -11.60
N THR A 772 -9.17 14.62 -11.75
CA THR A 772 -8.16 14.26 -10.76
C THR A 772 -6.82 14.91 -11.11
N PRO A 773 -5.88 15.01 -10.15
CA PRO A 773 -4.55 15.53 -10.43
C PRO A 773 -3.80 14.76 -11.53
N ALA A 774 -4.08 13.47 -11.69
CA ALA A 774 -3.48 12.62 -12.71
C ALA A 774 -4.03 12.84 -14.13
N ASP A 775 -5.20 13.46 -14.27
CA ASP A 775 -5.76 13.78 -15.59
C ASP A 775 -4.99 14.91 -16.31
N HIS A 776 -4.16 15.65 -15.55
CA HIS A 776 -3.45 16.85 -16.02
C HIS A 776 -1.94 16.72 -15.84
N LEU A 777 -1.29 15.67 -16.34
CA LEU A 777 0.17 15.49 -16.21
C LEU A 777 1.02 16.17 -17.31
N GLY A 778 0.40 16.94 -18.23
CA GLY A 778 1.10 17.64 -19.31
C GLY A 778 2.02 18.78 -18.84
N GLU A 779 2.73 19.43 -19.77
CA GLU A 779 3.73 20.48 -19.48
C GLU A 779 3.18 21.63 -18.59
N ASP A 780 1.95 22.09 -18.85
CA ASP A 780 1.27 23.13 -18.07
C ASP A 780 0.26 22.57 -17.04
N GLY A 781 0.39 21.28 -16.70
CA GLY A 781 -0.54 20.55 -15.85
C GLY A 781 -0.28 20.66 -14.34
N THR A 782 -0.79 19.70 -13.57
CA THR A 782 -0.72 19.63 -12.11
C THR A 782 0.68 19.84 -11.55
N HIS A 783 1.70 19.15 -12.09
CA HIS A 783 3.08 19.25 -11.58
C HIS A 783 3.61 20.68 -11.66
N SER A 784 3.48 21.31 -12.83
CA SER A 784 4.04 22.63 -13.06
C SER A 784 3.27 23.71 -12.28
N GLN A 785 1.93 23.64 -12.24
CA GLN A 785 1.12 24.61 -11.50
C GLN A 785 1.32 24.51 -9.98
N PHE A 786 1.36 23.32 -9.40
CA PHE A 786 1.54 23.15 -7.96
C PHE A 786 2.95 23.56 -7.53
N LEU A 787 3.97 23.22 -8.33
CA LEU A 787 5.34 23.65 -8.09
C LEU A 787 5.51 25.16 -8.25
N LEU A 788 4.87 25.77 -9.27
CA LEU A 788 4.85 27.21 -9.49
C LEU A 788 4.27 27.93 -8.28
N LEU A 789 3.07 27.55 -7.83
CA LEU A 789 2.42 28.14 -6.66
C LEU A 789 3.28 28.01 -5.41
N SER A 790 3.81 26.82 -5.13
CA SER A 790 4.65 26.56 -3.95
C SER A 790 5.94 27.38 -3.98
N THR A 791 6.54 27.56 -5.15
CA THR A 791 7.76 28.37 -5.34
C THR A 791 7.46 29.87 -5.21
N LEU A 792 6.38 30.35 -5.82
CA LEU A 792 5.93 31.76 -5.68
C LEU A 792 5.65 32.10 -4.22
N MET A 793 5.00 31.18 -3.50
CA MET A 793 4.77 31.32 -2.06
C MET A 793 6.11 31.44 -1.31
N LEU A 794 7.05 30.51 -1.50
CA LEU A 794 8.37 30.58 -0.85
C LEU A 794 9.08 31.91 -1.14
N LEU A 795 9.10 32.35 -2.39
CA LEU A 795 9.74 33.61 -2.80
C LEU A 795 9.06 34.82 -2.14
N ALA A 796 7.73 34.83 -2.08
CA ALA A 796 6.97 35.95 -1.53
C ALA A 796 7.01 36.03 -0.01
N THR A 797 7.22 34.92 0.69
CA THR A 797 7.14 34.85 2.16
C THR A 797 8.50 34.89 2.85
N SER A 798 9.60 34.97 2.10
CA SER A 798 10.99 34.90 2.61
C SER A 798 11.73 36.23 2.46
N THR A 799 12.58 36.57 3.44
CA THR A 799 13.36 37.83 3.42
C THR A 799 14.46 37.83 2.34
N SER A 800 14.56 38.93 1.60
CA SER A 800 15.36 39.11 0.37
C SER A 800 16.88 39.21 0.53
N ASP A 801 17.43 39.25 1.75
CA ASP A 801 18.84 39.59 1.99
C ASP A 801 19.85 38.47 1.69
N GLY A 802 19.38 37.30 1.24
CA GLY A 802 20.21 36.24 0.66
C GLY A 802 19.94 36.06 -0.83
N GLN A 803 20.24 37.06 -1.65
CA GLN A 803 20.07 37.06 -3.11
C GLN A 803 20.46 35.72 -3.75
N LYS A 804 19.50 35.08 -4.44
CA LYS A 804 19.42 33.66 -4.83
C LYS A 804 19.08 32.75 -3.64
N ILE A 805 17.78 32.69 -3.30
CA ILE A 805 17.20 31.50 -2.67
C ILE A 805 17.81 30.30 -3.41
N SER A 806 18.33 29.35 -2.63
CA SER A 806 19.01 28.14 -3.08
C SER A 806 18.10 27.21 -3.89
N LEU A 807 17.15 27.74 -4.69
CA LEU A 807 16.34 27.03 -5.67
C LEU A 807 17.25 26.17 -6.56
N GLU A 808 18.41 26.68 -6.98
CA GLU A 808 19.36 25.85 -7.74
C GLU A 808 19.81 24.61 -6.93
N ARG A 809 20.06 24.76 -5.62
CA ARG A 809 20.37 23.63 -4.73
C ARG A 809 19.15 22.71 -4.55
N LEU A 810 17.96 23.24 -4.28
CA LEU A 810 16.74 22.44 -4.12
C LEU A 810 16.43 21.61 -5.39
N PHE A 811 16.50 22.25 -6.56
CA PHE A 811 16.19 21.62 -7.84
C PHE A 811 17.31 20.71 -8.36
N ARG A 812 18.59 21.14 -8.32
CA ARG A 812 19.71 20.37 -8.90
C ARG A 812 20.39 19.41 -7.94
N GLN A 813 20.46 19.75 -6.64
CA GLN A 813 21.22 18.96 -5.66
C GLN A 813 20.32 18.08 -4.77
N GLU A 814 19.06 18.47 -4.56
CA GLU A 814 18.11 17.76 -3.69
C GLU A 814 16.94 17.10 -4.43
N SER A 815 16.99 17.03 -5.77
CA SER A 815 16.00 16.37 -6.62
C SER A 815 14.55 16.71 -6.24
N LEU A 816 14.27 18.01 -6.11
CA LEU A 816 12.94 18.49 -5.72
C LEU A 816 11.86 18.07 -6.72
N LEU A 817 12.17 18.07 -8.03
CA LEU A 817 11.21 17.69 -9.07
C LEU A 817 10.73 16.25 -8.90
N GLU A 818 11.64 15.34 -8.60
CA GLU A 818 11.38 13.91 -8.40
C GLU A 818 10.51 13.67 -7.16
N ARG A 819 10.77 14.43 -6.07
CA ARG A 819 9.97 14.36 -4.85
C ARG A 819 8.56 14.93 -5.07
N VAL A 820 8.44 16.05 -5.78
CA VAL A 820 7.15 16.63 -6.16
C VAL A 820 6.37 15.67 -7.04
N SER A 821 7.04 14.97 -7.95
CA SER A 821 6.39 13.97 -8.79
C SER A 821 5.79 12.82 -7.99
N SER A 822 6.51 12.36 -6.97
CA SER A 822 5.99 11.34 -6.04
C SER A 822 4.79 11.87 -5.24
N ALA A 823 4.83 13.13 -4.80
CA ALA A 823 3.71 13.77 -4.11
C ALA A 823 2.46 13.90 -5.00
N VAL A 824 2.61 14.25 -6.29
CA VAL A 824 1.48 14.31 -7.24
C VAL A 824 0.89 12.92 -7.50
N ALA A 825 1.74 11.90 -7.64
CA ALA A 825 1.33 10.50 -7.82
C ALA A 825 0.55 9.93 -6.62
N SER A 826 0.59 10.58 -5.44
CA SER A 826 -0.20 10.18 -4.28
C SER A 826 -1.71 10.21 -4.53
N SER A 827 -2.19 11.04 -5.46
CA SER A 827 -3.59 11.08 -5.85
C SER A 827 -4.08 9.77 -6.47
N ASN A 828 -3.30 9.21 -7.41
CA ASN A 828 -3.53 7.86 -7.96
C ASN A 828 -3.34 6.78 -6.90
N SER A 829 -2.35 6.94 -6.03
CA SER A 829 -2.08 6.01 -4.95
C SER A 829 -3.26 5.90 -3.99
N ARG A 830 -3.92 7.03 -3.68
CA ARG A 830 -5.14 7.08 -2.89
C ARG A 830 -6.31 6.37 -3.57
N ILE A 831 -6.52 6.64 -4.86
CA ILE A 831 -7.60 5.98 -5.62
C ILE A 831 -7.37 4.48 -5.69
N ARG A 832 -6.13 4.03 -5.95
CA ARG A 832 -5.79 2.60 -5.98
C ARG A 832 -5.96 1.92 -4.62
N SER A 833 -5.49 2.56 -3.55
CA SER A 833 -5.48 1.94 -2.21
C SER A 833 -6.85 1.84 -1.57
N MET A 834 -7.73 2.82 -1.84
CA MET A 834 -9.01 2.96 -1.12
C MET A 834 -10.23 2.85 -2.05
N ASN A 835 -10.01 2.72 -3.36
CA ASN A 835 -11.04 2.66 -4.39
C ASN A 835 -12.02 3.86 -4.40
N SER A 836 -11.53 5.05 -4.03
CA SER A 836 -12.30 6.30 -4.04
C SER A 836 -11.38 7.52 -4.18
N LYS A 837 -11.93 8.70 -4.48
CA LYS A 837 -11.15 9.96 -4.56
C LYS A 837 -10.97 10.63 -3.19
N ALA A 838 -11.96 10.48 -2.31
CA ALA A 838 -11.96 11.03 -0.95
C ALA A 838 -12.90 10.19 -0.07
N SER A 839 -12.67 10.20 1.25
CA SER A 839 -13.58 9.62 2.24
C SER A 839 -14.48 10.68 2.87
N ARG A 840 -15.71 10.31 3.22
CA ARG A 840 -16.68 11.21 3.84
C ARG A 840 -17.25 10.64 5.12
N LEU A 841 -17.40 11.47 6.14
CA LEU A 841 -17.98 11.03 7.42
C LEU A 841 -19.44 10.56 7.26
N ALA A 842 -20.20 11.20 6.35
CA ALA A 842 -21.58 10.83 6.05
C ALA A 842 -21.76 9.38 5.54
N GLU A 843 -20.74 8.80 4.92
CA GLU A 843 -20.77 7.38 4.50
C GLU A 843 -20.71 6.43 5.70
N TRP A 844 -19.99 6.83 6.75
CA TRP A 844 -19.94 6.11 8.02
C TRP A 844 -21.23 6.31 8.83
N ASP A 845 -21.82 7.50 8.80
CA ASP A 845 -23.11 7.77 9.44
C ASP A 845 -24.21 6.86 8.89
N ALA A 846 -24.17 6.53 7.60
CA ALA A 846 -25.11 5.58 6.98
C ALA A 846 -24.95 4.13 7.46
N LEU A 847 -23.79 3.77 8.02
CA LEU A 847 -23.53 2.47 8.65
C LEU A 847 -23.92 2.45 10.14
N SER A 848 -24.26 3.61 10.70
CA SER A 848 -24.63 3.74 12.10
C SER A 848 -25.98 3.09 12.41
N LEU A 849 -26.04 2.41 13.56
CA LEU A 849 -27.27 1.81 14.08
C LEU A 849 -28.11 2.79 14.91
N GLU A 850 -27.46 3.75 15.56
CA GLU A 850 -28.07 4.70 16.50
C GLU A 850 -27.26 6.00 16.52
N SER A 851 -27.95 7.14 16.61
CA SER A 851 -27.34 8.48 16.70
C SER A 851 -27.52 9.07 18.11
N PHE A 852 -26.48 9.74 18.58
CA PHE A 852 -26.34 10.27 19.94
C PHE A 852 -26.05 11.78 19.89
N PRO A 853 -27.04 12.64 19.59
CA PRO A 853 -26.82 14.09 19.53
C PRO A 853 -26.36 14.64 20.90
N PRO A 854 -25.45 15.63 20.96
CA PRO A 854 -24.92 16.13 22.22
C PRO A 854 -26.02 16.63 23.17
N LYS A 855 -26.03 16.16 24.43
CA LYS A 855 -26.98 16.63 25.45
C LYS A 855 -26.56 17.99 26.03
N PRO A 856 -27.52 18.85 26.42
CA PRO A 856 -27.21 20.15 27.06
C PRO A 856 -26.45 20.04 28.38
N ASP A 857 -26.66 18.95 29.13
CA ASP A 857 -26.05 18.65 30.43
C ASP A 857 -24.84 17.69 30.32
N ARG A 858 -24.22 17.63 29.14
CA ARG A 858 -23.05 16.78 28.90
C ARG A 858 -21.86 17.15 29.80
N PRO A 859 -21.04 16.17 30.22
CA PRO A 859 -19.79 16.43 30.91
C PRO A 859 -18.85 17.32 30.11
N VAL A 860 -18.14 18.22 30.81
CA VAL A 860 -17.08 19.04 30.23
C VAL A 860 -15.77 18.68 30.90
N ILE A 861 -14.82 18.16 30.13
CA ILE A 861 -13.50 17.84 30.66
C ILE A 861 -12.63 19.08 30.56
N VAL A 862 -12.02 19.46 31.67
CA VAL A 862 -11.03 20.54 31.71
C VAL A 862 -9.65 19.92 31.61
N ARG A 863 -8.94 20.25 30.52
CA ARG A 863 -7.54 19.85 30.36
C ARG A 863 -6.68 20.66 31.32
N VAL A 864 -5.87 19.95 32.12
CA VAL A 864 -4.82 20.53 32.96
C VAL A 864 -3.51 19.90 32.49
N PRO A 865 -2.71 20.60 31.67
CA PRO A 865 -1.44 20.08 31.20
C PRO A 865 -0.53 19.74 32.39
N ASP A 866 0.06 18.54 32.40
CA ASP A 866 1.14 18.23 33.34
C ASP A 866 2.37 19.08 32.99
N SER A 867 3.02 19.63 34.02
CA SER A 867 4.06 20.66 33.91
C SER A 867 5.45 20.15 33.50
N ASP A 868 5.61 18.89 33.09
CA ASP A 868 6.92 18.31 32.76
C ASP A 868 6.81 17.34 31.56
N PRO A 869 6.86 17.82 30.31
CA PRO A 869 7.37 17.01 29.22
C PRO A 869 8.88 16.86 29.40
N GLU A 870 9.47 15.68 29.15
CA GLU A 870 10.91 15.61 28.91
C GLU A 870 11.26 16.54 27.75
N GLU A 871 11.85 17.69 28.06
CA GLU A 871 12.16 18.71 27.06
C GLU A 871 13.38 18.30 26.24
N GLU A 872 13.12 17.68 25.09
CA GLU A 872 14.06 17.77 23.97
C GLU A 872 14.20 19.26 23.61
N LYS A 873 15.42 19.80 23.69
CA LYS A 873 15.63 21.25 23.53
C LYS A 873 15.12 21.71 22.17
N VAL A 874 14.38 22.82 22.15
CA VAL A 874 13.86 23.45 20.91
C VAL A 874 14.94 23.61 19.84
N SER A 875 16.17 23.93 20.24
CA SER A 875 17.32 24.05 19.35
C SER A 875 17.70 22.75 18.63
N GLU A 876 17.56 21.60 19.30
CA GLU A 876 17.84 20.27 18.74
C GLU A 876 16.74 19.87 17.75
N ARG A 877 15.47 20.11 18.11
CA ARG A 877 14.32 19.91 17.21
C ARG A 877 14.42 20.75 15.94
N TYR A 878 14.79 22.03 16.07
CA TYR A 878 15.04 22.90 14.93
C TYR A 878 16.22 22.42 14.06
N ALA A 879 17.31 21.98 14.69
CA ALA A 879 18.48 21.44 13.97
C ALA A 879 18.14 20.17 13.17
N ALA A 880 17.26 19.33 13.71
CA ALA A 880 16.69 18.16 13.03
C ALA A 880 15.66 18.52 11.93
N GLY A 881 15.28 19.80 11.82
CA GLY A 881 14.35 20.30 10.81
C GLY A 881 12.87 20.19 11.19
N ASP A 882 12.53 20.03 12.47
CA ASP A 882 11.13 19.97 12.91
C ASP A 882 10.43 21.32 12.73
N HIS A 883 9.52 21.42 11.76
CA HIS A 883 8.79 22.65 11.49
C HIS A 883 7.82 23.04 12.61
N ARG A 884 7.47 22.13 13.52
CA ARG A 884 6.67 22.41 14.71
C ARG A 884 7.46 23.17 15.79
N SER A 885 8.77 23.30 15.62
CA SER A 885 9.64 24.10 16.51
C SER A 885 9.74 25.57 16.10
N VAL A 886 9.03 25.99 15.05
CA VAL A 886 9.10 27.37 14.52
C VAL A 886 7.72 28.00 14.54
N GLU A 887 7.64 29.24 15.01
CA GLU A 887 6.46 30.09 14.90
C GLU A 887 6.81 31.41 14.22
N VAL A 888 5.83 32.01 13.55
CA VAL A 888 5.94 33.38 13.04
C VAL A 888 4.90 34.24 13.74
N ARG A 889 5.33 35.38 14.28
CA ARG A 889 4.46 36.46 14.73
C ARG A 889 4.82 37.70 13.94
N SER A 890 3.88 38.29 13.24
CA SER A 890 4.13 39.41 12.34
C SER A 890 3.00 40.42 12.40
N ILE A 891 3.35 41.68 12.61
CA ILE A 891 2.48 42.85 12.42
C ILE A 891 2.79 43.58 11.12
N LEU A 892 3.75 43.08 10.33
CA LEU A 892 4.29 43.78 9.17
C LEU A 892 3.91 43.05 7.87
N ASP A 893 3.16 43.73 7.03
CA ASP A 893 3.07 43.37 5.61
C ASP A 893 4.25 44.00 4.86
N ILE A 894 5.35 43.27 4.72
CA ILE A 894 6.60 43.83 4.17
C ILE A 894 6.37 44.49 2.79
N PRO A 895 5.73 43.84 1.80
CA PRO A 895 5.43 44.47 0.51
C PRO A 895 4.67 45.79 0.65
N GLN A 896 3.65 45.85 1.49
CA GLN A 896 2.88 47.07 1.70
C GLN A 896 3.70 48.17 2.40
N TRP A 897 4.53 47.79 3.37
CA TRP A 897 5.40 48.72 4.09
C TRP A 897 6.51 49.30 3.21
N GLU A 898 7.08 48.51 2.29
CA GLU A 898 8.03 49.01 1.28
C GLU A 898 7.34 50.00 0.34
N ARG A 899 6.13 49.68 -0.14
CA ARG A 899 5.35 50.59 -0.98
C ARG A 899 4.97 51.89 -0.27
N ALA A 900 4.59 51.80 1.01
CA ALA A 900 4.20 52.97 1.80
C ALA A 900 5.37 53.94 2.05
N GLY A 901 6.62 53.44 2.01
CA GLY A 901 7.81 54.24 2.26
C GLY A 901 7.79 54.88 3.65
N TRP A 902 8.13 54.12 4.70
CA TRP A 902 8.19 54.69 6.06
C TRP A 902 9.40 55.62 6.23
N ILE A 903 9.14 56.93 6.20
CA ILE A 903 10.17 57.97 6.13
C ILE A 903 10.44 58.68 7.47
N GLY A 904 9.56 58.57 8.46
CA GLY A 904 9.83 59.18 9.77
C GLY A 904 8.78 58.91 10.84
N VAL A 905 8.95 59.57 11.99
CA VAL A 905 7.98 59.54 13.09
C VAL A 905 7.77 60.96 13.59
N MET A 906 6.50 61.32 13.76
CA MET A 906 6.08 62.55 14.42
C MET A 906 5.71 62.23 15.87
N LEU A 907 6.22 63.03 16.80
CA LEU A 907 5.88 62.97 18.22
C LEU A 907 5.21 64.29 18.61
N GLY A 908 4.07 64.23 19.27
CA GLY A 908 3.33 65.43 19.67
C GLY A 908 2.24 65.18 20.72
N LEU A 909 1.35 66.16 20.87
CA LEU A 909 0.15 66.09 21.71
C LEU A 909 -1.08 66.51 20.91
N GLU A 910 -2.19 65.83 21.16
CA GLU A 910 -3.52 66.17 20.64
C GLU A 910 -4.53 66.11 21.80
N TYR A 911 -5.18 67.23 22.14
CA TYR A 911 -6.08 67.35 23.30
C TYR A 911 -5.49 66.75 24.60
N ASP A 912 -4.23 67.09 24.90
CA ASP A 912 -3.46 66.59 26.05
C ASP A 912 -3.15 65.08 26.05
N LEU A 913 -3.44 64.35 24.95
CA LEU A 913 -2.99 62.97 24.75
C LEU A 913 -1.72 62.90 23.88
N PRO A 914 -0.70 62.10 24.28
CA PRO A 914 0.45 61.77 23.46
C PRO A 914 0.05 61.13 22.12
N ILE A 915 0.63 61.62 21.02
CA ILE A 915 0.42 61.08 19.68
C ILE A 915 1.75 60.73 19.00
N ILE A 916 1.77 59.54 18.39
CA ILE A 916 2.86 59.03 17.56
C ILE A 916 2.33 58.88 16.13
N GLY A 917 2.81 59.75 15.24
CA GLY A 917 2.49 59.70 13.82
C GLY A 917 3.53 58.92 13.03
N LEU A 918 3.18 57.78 12.44
CA LEU A 918 4.06 57.07 11.50
C LEU A 918 4.00 57.79 10.15
N HIS A 919 5.12 58.32 9.70
CA HIS A 919 5.17 59.19 8.53
C HIS A 919 5.51 58.41 7.26
N PHE A 920 4.59 58.39 6.30
CA PHE A 920 4.71 57.64 5.04
C PHE A 920 4.88 58.56 3.83
N GLU A 921 5.57 58.07 2.81
CA GLU A 921 5.75 58.74 1.52
C GLU A 921 4.52 58.55 0.62
N ASP A 922 3.93 57.34 0.56
CA ASP A 922 2.68 57.07 -0.15
C ASP A 922 1.50 57.08 0.83
N ARG A 923 0.62 58.08 0.67
CA ARG A 923 -0.57 58.30 1.52
C ARG A 923 -1.51 57.10 1.53
N GLU A 924 -1.86 56.58 0.35
CA GLU A 924 -2.86 55.51 0.23
C GLU A 924 -2.29 54.18 0.72
N ALA A 925 -1.02 53.91 0.43
CA ALA A 925 -0.36 52.71 0.90
C ALA A 925 -0.19 52.70 2.44
N GLY A 926 0.16 53.85 3.04
CA GLY A 926 0.23 54.01 4.50
C GLY A 926 -1.14 53.89 5.19
N ARG A 927 -2.20 54.40 4.55
CA ARG A 927 -3.59 54.22 4.99
C ARG A 927 -3.98 52.75 5.07
N GLU A 928 -3.70 51.98 4.03
CA GLU A 928 -4.04 50.56 3.96
C GLU A 928 -3.37 49.73 5.07
N ILE A 929 -2.15 50.09 5.51
CA ILE A 929 -1.49 49.44 6.67
C ILE A 929 -2.36 49.57 7.93
N PHE A 930 -2.84 50.78 8.22
CA PHE A 930 -3.64 51.04 9.42
C PHE A 930 -5.07 50.50 9.31
N GLU A 931 -5.66 50.48 8.11
CA GLU A 931 -6.95 49.81 7.88
C GLU A 931 -6.85 48.32 8.23
N ARG A 932 -5.82 47.63 7.73
CA ARG A 932 -5.57 46.22 8.04
C ARG A 932 -5.24 45.98 9.52
N TRP A 933 -4.46 46.86 10.14
CA TRP A 933 -4.23 46.79 11.60
C TRP A 933 -5.51 46.97 12.40
N ARG A 934 -6.41 47.86 11.99
CA ARG A 934 -7.70 48.03 12.68
C ARG A 934 -8.66 46.88 12.43
N GLU A 935 -8.63 46.26 11.26
CA GLU A 935 -9.37 45.02 11.01
C GLU A 935 -8.89 43.89 11.92
N ARG A 936 -7.57 43.80 12.14
CA ARG A 936 -6.95 42.70 12.90
C ARG A 936 -6.93 42.92 14.42
N PHE A 937 -6.65 44.14 14.88
CA PHE A 937 -6.43 44.47 16.31
C PHE A 937 -7.47 45.45 16.86
N GLY A 938 -8.39 45.94 16.03
CA GLY A 938 -9.40 46.92 16.42
C GLY A 938 -8.88 48.37 16.48
N ALA A 939 -9.79 49.30 16.80
CA ALA A 939 -9.43 50.70 17.04
C ALA A 939 -8.71 50.94 18.38
N ARG A 940 -8.71 49.94 19.25
CA ARG A 940 -7.99 49.90 20.52
C ARG A 940 -7.24 48.57 20.57
N ASP A 941 -5.92 48.63 20.52
CA ASP A 941 -5.07 47.46 20.63
C ASP A 941 -4.91 47.10 22.11
N ALA A 942 -5.92 46.40 22.63
CA ALA A 942 -6.06 46.07 24.05
C ALA A 942 -5.10 44.96 24.52
N ASP A 943 -4.71 44.08 23.61
CA ASP A 943 -3.82 42.95 23.89
C ASP A 943 -2.34 43.31 23.65
N GLY A 944 -2.04 44.55 23.25
CA GLY A 944 -0.68 45.02 23.01
C GLY A 944 -0.01 44.39 21.80
N ALA A 945 -0.76 43.92 20.80
CA ALA A 945 -0.26 43.18 19.65
C ALA A 945 0.81 43.96 18.84
N ILE A 946 0.68 45.28 18.76
CA ILE A 946 1.66 46.18 18.13
C ILE A 946 2.60 46.73 19.20
N HIS A 947 3.82 46.21 19.29
CA HIS A 947 4.85 46.78 20.17
C HIS A 947 5.50 47.99 19.52
N VAL A 948 5.54 49.10 20.25
CA VAL A 948 6.25 50.32 19.84
C VAL A 948 7.26 50.65 20.92
N ALA A 949 8.54 50.73 20.56
CA ALA A 949 9.61 51.09 21.47
C ALA A 949 10.40 52.31 20.97
N ILE A 950 10.72 53.23 21.87
CA ILE A 950 11.62 54.36 21.63
C ILE A 950 12.96 54.05 22.29
N LEU A 951 13.99 53.83 21.47
CA LEU A 951 15.36 53.52 21.88
C LEU A 951 16.19 54.80 21.89
N ARG A 952 16.79 55.11 23.04
CA ARG A 952 17.57 56.34 23.28
C ARG A 952 19.01 56.03 23.65
N GLU A 953 19.86 57.06 23.66
CA GLU A 953 21.29 56.93 23.98
C GLU A 953 21.97 55.89 23.09
N LEU A 954 21.73 56.00 21.78
CA LEU A 954 22.29 55.10 20.78
C LEU A 954 23.83 55.18 20.82
N PRO A 955 24.56 54.04 20.87
CA PRO A 955 26.02 54.04 20.89
C PRO A 955 26.62 54.84 19.74
N GLY A 956 27.68 55.61 20.01
CA GLY A 956 28.39 56.37 18.97
C GLY A 956 27.64 57.55 18.34
N ARG A 957 26.38 57.83 18.74
CA ARG A 957 25.52 58.86 18.14
C ARG A 957 25.20 60.01 19.13
N PRO A 958 24.82 61.20 18.64
CA PRO A 958 24.42 62.31 19.51
C PRO A 958 23.22 61.96 20.39
N PRO A 959 23.11 62.47 21.63
CA PRO A 959 21.97 62.21 22.51
C PRO A 959 20.61 62.63 21.95
N SER A 960 20.60 63.52 20.94
CA SER A 960 19.37 63.92 20.26
C SER A 960 18.82 62.85 19.31
N HIS A 961 19.64 61.88 18.93
CA HIS A 961 19.26 60.80 18.03
C HIS A 961 18.58 59.68 18.82
N TYR A 962 17.56 59.10 18.21
CA TYR A 962 16.79 58.02 18.80
C TYR A 962 16.25 57.13 17.68
N ALA A 963 15.82 55.92 18.04
CA ALA A 963 15.19 55.01 17.10
C ALA A 963 13.78 54.64 17.59
N VAL A 964 12.88 54.42 16.64
CA VAL A 964 11.55 53.88 16.91
C VAL A 964 11.49 52.48 16.32
N LEU A 965 11.27 51.49 17.17
CA LEU A 965 11.12 50.07 16.81
C LEU A 965 9.63 49.71 16.78
N LEU A 966 9.22 49.01 15.73
CA LEU A 966 7.92 48.39 15.55
C LEU A 966 8.10 46.89 15.41
N MET A 967 7.44 46.13 16.27
CA MET A 967 7.50 44.66 16.29
C MET A 967 6.22 44.08 16.91
N PRO A 968 5.96 42.77 16.78
CA PRO A 968 4.88 42.13 17.53
C PRO A 968 5.13 42.22 19.05
N GLY A 969 4.08 42.45 19.85
CA GLY A 969 4.15 42.58 21.31
C GLY A 969 3.96 41.28 22.11
N VAL A 970 4.29 40.14 21.51
CA VAL A 970 4.11 38.82 22.13
C VAL A 970 5.48 38.31 22.61
N GLU A 971 5.57 37.87 23.85
CA GLU A 971 6.77 37.18 24.35
C GLU A 971 6.88 35.79 23.68
N PRO A 972 8.10 35.31 23.36
CA PRO A 972 8.28 33.99 22.81
C PRO A 972 7.73 32.92 23.76
N GLU A 973 6.85 32.04 23.29
CA GLU A 973 6.41 30.89 24.07
C GLU A 973 7.58 29.93 24.35
N GLU A 974 7.63 29.35 25.56
CA GLU A 974 8.55 28.26 25.88
C GLU A 974 8.24 27.06 24.94
N GLY A 975 9.23 26.62 24.16
CA GLY A 975 9.08 25.45 23.29
C GLY A 975 9.17 25.70 21.76
N ALA A 976 9.28 26.95 21.30
CA ALA A 976 9.43 27.27 19.86
C ALA A 976 10.41 28.43 19.59
N LEU A 977 11.08 28.39 18.43
CA LEU A 977 11.82 29.52 17.87
C LEU A 977 10.84 30.46 17.16
N MET A 978 10.76 31.70 17.63
CA MET A 978 9.84 32.68 17.08
C MET A 978 10.54 33.62 16.08
N SER A 979 10.02 33.68 14.86
CA SER A 979 10.34 34.72 13.88
C SER A 979 9.46 35.93 14.14
N MET A 980 10.07 37.07 14.45
CA MET A 980 9.38 38.34 14.74
C MET A 980 9.86 39.44 13.77
N PRO A 981 9.30 39.51 12.54
CA PRO A 981 9.61 40.58 11.61
C PRO A 981 9.42 41.94 12.29
N SER A 982 10.49 42.73 12.27
CA SER A 982 10.59 43.98 13.00
C SER A 982 11.10 45.09 12.08
N ARG A 983 10.64 46.31 12.28
CA ARG A 983 11.12 47.50 11.56
C ARG A 983 11.59 48.56 12.52
N LEU A 984 12.74 49.15 12.23
CA LEU A 984 13.33 50.21 13.03
C LEU A 984 13.53 51.46 12.17
N LYS A 985 13.13 52.62 12.69
CA LYS A 985 13.41 53.91 12.10
C LYS A 985 14.35 54.70 12.98
N LEU A 986 15.57 54.89 12.49
CA LEU A 986 16.54 55.82 13.06
C LEU A 986 16.14 57.26 12.73
N LEU A 987 16.17 58.12 13.75
CA LEU A 987 15.83 59.54 13.64
C LEU A 987 17.01 60.39 14.12
N GLU A 988 17.43 61.32 13.27
CA GLU A 988 18.67 62.09 13.43
C GLU A 988 18.39 63.60 13.54
N PRO A 989 17.57 64.07 14.50
CA PRO A 989 17.25 65.47 14.60
C PRO A 989 18.44 66.26 15.17
N ALA A 990 18.63 67.48 14.66
CA ALA A 990 19.65 68.40 15.17
C ALA A 990 19.44 68.76 16.66
N VAL A 991 18.19 68.78 17.12
CA VAL A 991 17.77 69.01 18.51
C VAL A 991 16.58 68.11 18.86
N ASP A 992 16.51 67.64 20.11
CA ASP A 992 15.53 66.67 20.61
C ASP A 992 14.26 67.29 21.21
N THR A 993 13.93 68.53 20.82
CA THR A 993 12.81 69.30 21.39
C THR A 993 11.50 68.50 21.39
N ASN A 994 11.14 67.85 20.27
CA ASN A 994 9.91 67.07 20.16
C ASN A 994 9.93 65.80 21.02
N LEU A 995 11.10 65.13 21.10
CA LEU A 995 11.26 63.94 21.91
C LEU A 995 11.15 64.30 23.40
N ARG A 996 11.86 65.32 23.87
CA ARG A 996 11.76 65.79 25.28
C ARG A 996 10.35 66.20 25.63
N PHE A 997 9.73 67.01 24.78
CA PHE A 997 8.35 67.46 24.96
C PHE A 997 7.38 66.28 25.05
N PHE A 998 7.50 65.28 24.16
CA PHE A 998 6.67 64.08 24.22
C PHE A 998 6.89 63.28 25.51
N LEU A 999 8.15 63.05 25.91
CA LEU A 999 8.51 62.29 27.11
C LEU A 999 8.07 62.97 28.43
N GLU A 1000 8.09 64.31 28.47
CA GLU A 1000 7.61 65.09 29.62
C GLU A 1000 6.09 65.02 29.79
N ASN A 1001 5.34 64.80 28.70
CA ASN A 1001 3.87 64.82 28.70
C ASN A 1001 3.22 63.42 28.62
N TYR A 1002 3.97 62.37 28.26
CA TYR A 1002 3.52 60.96 28.34
C TYR A 1002 3.11 60.44 29.75
N PRO A 1003 3.69 60.89 30.89
CA PRO A 1003 3.45 60.29 32.21
C PRO A 1003 2.02 60.37 32.75
N ALA A 1004 1.13 61.17 32.16
CA ALA A 1004 -0.17 61.50 32.74
C ALA A 1004 -1.26 60.40 32.61
N GLY A 1005 -1.05 59.36 31.80
CA GLY A 1005 -2.07 58.31 31.60
C GLY A 1005 -1.64 57.01 30.92
N GLY A 1006 -0.35 56.82 30.63
CA GLY A 1006 0.20 55.57 30.04
C GLY A 1006 -0.31 55.23 28.63
N SER A 1007 -1.22 56.03 28.07
CA SER A 1007 -1.87 55.79 26.79
C SER A 1007 -1.40 56.80 25.75
N TYR A 1008 -1.35 56.37 24.50
CA TYR A 1008 -0.99 57.22 23.36
C TYR A 1008 -1.79 56.83 22.12
N ILE A 1009 -1.86 57.74 21.16
CA ILE A 1009 -2.51 57.50 19.88
C ILE A 1009 -1.44 57.17 18.85
N LEU A 1010 -1.58 56.03 18.17
CA LEU A 1010 -0.80 55.70 16.97
C LEU A 1010 -1.61 56.08 15.74
N VAL A 1011 -1.06 56.87 14.83
CA VAL A 1011 -1.77 57.38 13.64
C VAL A 1011 -0.87 57.36 12.40
N PRO A 1012 -1.38 57.11 11.19
CA PRO A 1012 -0.60 57.33 9.99
C PRO A 1012 -0.60 58.82 9.66
N SER A 1013 0.56 59.32 9.22
CA SER A 1013 0.77 60.73 8.87
C SER A 1013 1.44 60.89 7.50
N PHE A 1014 1.09 61.96 6.82
CA PHE A 1014 1.55 62.27 5.46
C PHE A 1014 1.78 63.78 5.33
N VAL A 1015 2.70 64.20 4.46
CA VAL A 1015 2.95 65.62 4.19
C VAL A 1015 2.37 65.92 2.82
N LYS A 1016 1.37 66.80 2.78
CA LYS A 1016 0.76 67.27 1.54
C LYS A 1016 1.79 67.98 0.67
N GLU A 1017 1.49 68.11 -0.63
CA GLU A 1017 2.29 68.94 -1.55
C GLU A 1017 2.45 70.40 -1.05
N SER A 1018 1.51 70.89 -0.22
CA SER A 1018 1.59 72.20 0.44
C SER A 1018 2.63 72.30 1.55
N GLY A 1019 3.26 71.18 1.94
CA GLY A 1019 4.14 71.08 3.10
C GLY A 1019 3.42 70.94 4.45
N GLU A 1020 2.08 70.90 4.44
CA GLU A 1020 1.28 70.68 5.66
C GLU A 1020 1.22 69.20 6.04
N LEU A 1021 1.41 68.92 7.33
CA LEU A 1021 1.23 67.59 7.89
C LEU A 1021 -0.27 67.25 8.01
N GLU A 1022 -0.67 66.14 7.40
CA GLU A 1022 -1.98 65.52 7.56
C GLU A 1022 -1.87 64.32 8.51
N LEU A 1023 -2.69 64.32 9.56
CA LEU A 1023 -2.90 63.16 10.42
C LEU A 1023 -4.22 62.50 10.01
N MET A 1024 -4.17 61.26 9.56
CA MET A 1024 -5.37 60.49 9.17
C MET A 1024 -6.05 59.92 10.43
N LYS A 1025 -6.66 60.82 11.20
CA LYS A 1025 -7.24 60.53 12.53
C LYS A 1025 -8.39 59.53 12.49
N ASP A 1026 -9.04 59.35 11.35
CA ASP A 1026 -10.07 58.33 11.15
C ASP A 1026 -9.52 56.91 11.33
N LEU A 1027 -8.19 56.72 11.24
CA LEU A 1027 -7.47 55.46 11.38
C LEU A 1027 -6.65 55.37 12.69
N ALA A 1028 -6.85 56.29 13.62
CA ALA A 1028 -6.15 56.28 14.90
C ALA A 1028 -6.38 54.97 15.67
N ILE A 1029 -5.29 54.44 16.24
CA ILE A 1029 -5.31 53.27 17.14
C ILE A 1029 -4.91 53.74 18.53
N LEU A 1030 -5.79 53.50 19.52
CA LEU A 1030 -5.48 53.77 20.91
C LEU A 1030 -4.55 52.67 21.44
N LYS A 1031 -3.40 53.09 21.98
CA LYS A 1031 -2.36 52.24 22.54
C LYS A 1031 -2.07 52.58 24.00
N HIS A 1032 -1.47 51.64 24.72
CA HIS A 1032 -0.93 51.80 26.07
C HIS A 1032 0.48 51.19 26.16
N ASP A 1033 1.17 51.40 27.29
CA ASP A 1033 2.46 50.78 27.64
C ASP A 1033 3.57 50.98 26.60
N LEU A 1034 3.81 52.23 26.20
CA LEU A 1034 4.91 52.59 25.32
C LEU A 1034 6.26 52.25 25.97
N SER A 1035 7.07 51.44 25.30
CA SER A 1035 8.40 51.08 25.79
C SER A 1035 9.39 52.20 25.50
N ILE A 1036 10.02 52.76 26.55
CA ILE A 1036 11.05 53.81 26.41
C ILE A 1036 12.32 53.31 27.10
N ARG A 1037 13.31 52.90 26.29
CA ARG A 1037 14.55 52.27 26.77
C ARG A 1037 15.78 53.06 26.37
N LYS A 1038 16.83 52.98 27.17
CA LYS A 1038 18.17 53.40 26.76
C LYS A 1038 18.90 52.16 26.26
N VAL A 1039 19.58 52.25 25.13
CA VAL A 1039 20.26 51.09 24.53
C VAL A 1039 21.22 50.37 25.49
N PRO A 1040 22.03 51.07 26.32
CA PRO A 1040 22.91 50.41 27.28
C PRO A 1040 22.20 49.64 28.40
N ASP A 1041 20.90 49.89 28.62
CA ASP A 1041 20.11 49.28 29.69
C ASP A 1041 19.28 48.08 29.20
N ILE A 1042 19.37 47.73 27.90
CA ILE A 1042 18.63 46.61 27.30
C ILE A 1042 19.43 45.32 27.49
N ASP A 1043 18.84 44.36 28.18
CA ASP A 1043 19.41 43.02 28.35
C ASP A 1043 19.09 42.10 27.14
N ASN A 1044 19.78 40.96 27.06
CA ASN A 1044 19.59 39.99 25.97
C ASN A 1044 18.24 39.23 26.03
N SER A 1045 17.51 39.34 27.13
CA SER A 1045 16.20 38.69 27.33
C SER A 1045 15.03 39.61 26.98
N SER A 1046 15.24 40.92 26.89
CA SER A 1046 14.25 41.92 26.51
C SER A 1046 13.93 41.83 25.01
N LEU A 1047 12.65 41.98 24.66
CA LEU A 1047 12.18 42.10 23.26
C LEU A 1047 12.93 43.21 22.48
N GLU A 1048 13.31 44.29 23.15
CA GLU A 1048 13.99 45.43 22.53
C GLU A 1048 15.42 45.11 22.05
N ILE A 1049 16.00 43.97 22.41
CA ILE A 1049 17.32 43.54 21.94
C ILE A 1049 17.37 43.44 20.40
N ILE A 1050 16.25 43.08 19.77
CA ILE A 1050 16.12 43.04 18.30
C ILE A 1050 16.42 44.41 17.69
N GLY A 1051 15.97 45.49 18.33
CA GLY A 1051 16.27 46.85 17.89
C GLY A 1051 17.76 47.20 17.98
N VAL A 1052 18.45 46.71 19.01
CA VAL A 1052 19.91 46.88 19.16
C VAL A 1052 20.65 46.14 18.05
N GLN A 1053 20.27 44.89 17.77
CA GLN A 1053 20.86 44.08 16.70
C GLN A 1053 20.67 44.73 15.31
N ILE A 1054 19.49 45.31 15.05
CA ILE A 1054 19.23 46.03 13.79
C ILE A 1054 20.15 47.26 13.69
N LEU A 1055 20.32 48.03 14.77
CA LEU A 1055 21.21 49.19 14.78
C LEU A 1055 22.68 48.80 14.52
N GLU A 1056 23.16 47.73 15.16
CA GLU A 1056 24.51 47.19 14.94
C GLU A 1056 24.72 46.75 13.48
N ALA A 1057 23.72 46.09 12.88
CA ALA A 1057 23.75 45.69 11.48
C ALA A 1057 23.77 46.89 10.50
N MET A 1058 23.04 47.97 10.83
CA MET A 1058 23.07 49.21 10.06
C MET A 1058 24.48 49.85 10.11
N GLU A 1059 25.12 49.90 11.28
CA GLU A 1059 26.47 50.44 11.42
C GLU A 1059 27.53 49.60 10.67
N ALA A 1060 27.39 48.27 10.68
CA ALA A 1060 28.27 47.37 9.93
C ALA A 1060 28.17 47.56 8.40
N ARG A 1061 26.98 47.90 7.89
CA ARG A 1061 26.76 48.23 6.46
C ARG A 1061 27.36 49.58 6.09
N ASP A 1062 27.21 50.58 6.95
CA ASP A 1062 27.77 51.93 6.74
C ASP A 1062 29.30 52.00 6.93
N GLY A 1063 29.89 51.04 7.66
CA GLY A 1063 31.33 50.94 7.94
C GLY A 1063 32.18 50.17 6.93
N SER A 1064 31.58 49.58 5.88
CA SER A 1064 32.31 48.89 4.80
C SER A 1064 32.76 49.90 3.73
N PRO A 1065 34.05 49.97 3.34
CA PRO A 1065 34.45 50.86 2.24
C PRO A 1065 33.80 50.38 0.93
N PRO A 1066 33.45 51.30 0.01
CA PRO A 1066 32.69 51.01 -1.20
C PRO A 1066 33.38 50.03 -2.16
#